data_AF-A0A221NFF4-F1
#
_entry.id   AF-A0A221NFF4-F1
#
_cell.length_a   1.000
_cell.length_b   1.000
_cell.length_c   1.000
_cell.angle_alpha   90.00
_cell.angle_beta   90.00
_cell.angle_gamma   90.00
#
_symmetry.space_group_name_H-M   'P 1'
#
loop_
_entity.id
_entity.type
_entity.pdbx_description
1 polymer ?
#
loop_
_entity_poly.entity_id
_entity_poly.type
_entity_poly.pdbx_seq_one_letter_code
_entity_poly.pdbx_strand_id
1 'polypeptide(L)'
;MKTISKKFRLASQAALCTAVLALSLMSSPAVATNNPAVDTAPATTDGTITAEQYPFPHNVEYPHGIMPSLDRDTLNRDMLSMYTKWRDQYITTVGAAPGEVRVRASDSLYKDGAPSEGVGFAMLLSVYMASSETGSRTDFDGLFRYYKRNLSPGYNFMGWKVDKEGNSIDPYAAPDGDFDASTALLMAHKQWGSSGAINYLDEAKKIIRDAMEHLIYKPSYLVKTSQTSSTAVISSYEIPAWFQLYKDITGEDRWDKATDAGYRMFDHFYNLNPTTGLVPFKWVLSSTGVPTYTGANGPDSNSTSYGFDPSRLPWRVAQDFLWNGTENSQLAHDLPDRNVKWFMSKINGNPDNALANYNVDGTDRATYTSPRNMTGPMAVAAMVDASNQESLDLLYGYLRKQEPMSDWPGGYYQDAVMMMSMLVLTGSMPNFYDSAPYPTSKMPAPLPATDTTAPTKPLNFKVTGTTLNTVNLSWAAAADDQGPVMYEIRRDGRLYNVTPTLNTKLEYLDPGTTYSITVTARDAAGNRTASEAVTGSTTVDTVAPAKTTGIVAQARSLSSITLKWNKPVDNDSINELSYDVYRNGGKVNAGPVYFPSDYKIENLPAGTPQSFTIVATDKSGNSSTSDVFTTSTTATDVTAPSRPSYLEGKRAADSVVLKWAGSTDDNPGSTVSYDVFTGDTQLNREPVTGTSFTVTNLQPQTEISLRVVAKDSAGNTRSSYLYDTSTKKLKVK
;
A
#
# COMPACT_ATOMS: atom_id res chain seq x y z
N MET A 1 54.86 20.82 -12.10
CA MET A 1 55.87 19.84 -12.57
C MET A 1 56.01 18.69 -11.57
N LYS A 2 55.52 17.50 -11.91
CA LYS A 2 56.01 16.16 -11.54
C LYS A 2 55.19 15.13 -12.34
N THR A 3 55.73 13.93 -12.56
CA THR A 3 55.43 13.13 -13.78
C THR A 3 55.41 11.62 -13.45
N ILE A 4 55.03 10.78 -14.44
CA ILE A 4 55.13 9.28 -14.48
C ILE A 4 53.97 8.58 -13.72
N SER A 5 52.95 7.96 -14.32
CA SER A 5 52.77 7.00 -15.46
C SER A 5 52.78 5.51 -15.04
N LYS A 6 51.89 4.66 -15.58
CA LYS A 6 52.06 3.80 -16.78
C LYS A 6 50.68 3.20 -17.24
N LYS A 7 50.38 3.13 -18.56
CA LYS A 7 50.34 1.92 -19.46
C LYS A 7 49.33 0.82 -19.03
N PHE A 8 48.55 0.13 -19.88
CA PHE A 8 48.40 0.00 -21.37
C PHE A 8 47.02 -0.72 -21.65
N ARG A 9 46.48 -1.03 -22.84
CA ARG A 9 46.90 -0.96 -24.28
C ARG A 9 45.66 -0.88 -25.24
N LEU A 10 45.97 -0.83 -26.55
CA LEU A 10 45.21 -1.21 -27.78
C LEU A 10 44.31 -2.47 -27.69
N ALA A 11 43.26 -2.68 -28.51
CA ALA A 11 42.63 -1.97 -29.65
C ALA A 11 41.11 -2.36 -29.70
N SER A 12 40.23 -2.01 -30.65
CA SER A 12 40.30 -1.35 -31.99
C SER A 12 39.04 -0.43 -32.18
N GLN A 13 38.49 0.00 -33.32
CA GLN A 13 38.59 -0.32 -34.77
C GLN A 13 38.34 0.97 -35.60
N ALA A 14 38.03 0.92 -36.92
CA ALA A 14 37.77 2.11 -37.75
C ALA A 14 36.84 1.87 -38.96
N ALA A 15 35.97 2.84 -39.26
CA ALA A 15 35.52 3.25 -40.61
C ALA A 15 34.68 4.55 -40.54
N LEU A 16 34.85 5.46 -41.49
CA LEU A 16 33.98 6.63 -41.76
C LEU A 16 34.08 7.01 -43.26
N CYS A 17 33.25 7.95 -43.73
CA CYS A 17 33.00 8.37 -45.13
C CYS A 17 31.93 7.50 -45.85
N THR A 18 31.04 8.04 -46.73
CA THR A 18 30.83 9.42 -47.24
C THR A 18 29.44 9.55 -47.88
N ALA A 19 28.82 10.75 -47.91
CA ALA A 19 28.14 11.35 -49.10
C ALA A 19 27.18 12.53 -48.77
N VAL A 20 27.65 13.74 -49.09
CA VAL A 20 27.02 14.92 -49.72
C VAL A 20 25.47 15.01 -49.89
N LEU A 21 24.95 16.22 -49.65
CA LEU A 21 23.59 16.73 -49.94
C LEU A 21 23.11 16.61 -51.40
N ALA A 22 21.79 16.50 -51.56
CA ALA A 22 21.05 17.14 -52.66
C ALA A 22 19.71 17.71 -52.14
N LEU A 23 19.26 18.84 -52.66
CA LEU A 23 18.02 19.51 -52.26
C LEU A 23 17.24 19.94 -53.51
N SER A 24 15.95 19.61 -53.58
CA SER A 24 15.05 20.11 -54.63
C SER A 24 13.62 20.26 -54.12
N LEU A 25 13.06 21.46 -54.28
CA LEU A 25 11.65 21.78 -54.04
C LEU A 25 10.86 21.64 -55.35
N MET A 26 9.61 21.15 -55.32
CA MET A 26 8.46 21.77 -56.01
C MET A 26 7.12 21.02 -55.80
N SER A 27 6.22 21.69 -55.05
CA SER A 27 4.76 21.88 -55.32
C SER A 27 3.77 20.72 -55.62
N SER A 28 2.55 20.93 -55.09
CA SER A 28 1.24 20.39 -55.55
C SER A 28 0.75 19.09 -54.84
N PRO A 29 -0.55 18.70 -54.94
CA PRO A 29 -1.53 19.14 -53.93
C PRO A 29 -2.45 18.02 -53.36
N ALA A 30 -3.23 18.38 -52.33
CA ALA A 30 -4.49 17.75 -51.89
C ALA A 30 -4.58 16.21 -51.89
N VAL A 31 -4.31 15.59 -50.72
CA VAL A 31 -4.60 14.17 -50.47
C VAL A 31 -6.05 13.98 -50.00
N ALA A 32 -6.83 13.21 -50.75
CA ALA A 32 -8.08 12.62 -50.26
C ALA A 32 -7.78 11.27 -49.59
N THR A 33 -8.56 10.94 -48.56
CA THR A 33 -8.36 9.75 -47.71
C THR A 33 -8.67 8.43 -48.41
N ASN A 34 -7.79 7.44 -48.28
CA ASN A 34 -8.09 6.01 -48.40
C ASN A 34 -7.08 5.21 -47.55
N ASN A 35 -7.55 4.25 -46.74
CA ASN A 35 -6.69 3.42 -45.90
C ASN A 35 -5.98 2.32 -46.73
N PRO A 36 -4.65 2.14 -46.57
CA PRO A 36 -3.99 0.87 -46.84
C PRO A 36 -4.15 -0.09 -45.64
N ALA A 37 -4.04 -1.39 -45.88
CA ALA A 37 -4.03 -2.40 -44.84
C ALA A 37 -2.69 -2.41 -44.06
N VAL A 38 -2.71 -2.91 -42.82
CA VAL A 38 -1.50 -3.14 -42.03
C VAL A 38 -0.78 -4.38 -42.56
N ASP A 39 0.44 -4.20 -43.07
CA ASP A 39 1.30 -5.28 -43.54
C ASP A 39 2.00 -5.96 -42.35
N THR A 40 1.78 -7.26 -42.16
CA THR A 40 2.25 -8.00 -40.99
C THR A 40 3.60 -8.67 -41.27
N ALA A 41 4.69 -8.01 -40.85
CA ALA A 41 5.98 -8.67 -40.75
C ALA A 41 5.87 -9.92 -39.85
N PRO A 42 6.40 -11.09 -40.26
CA PRO A 42 6.18 -12.33 -39.55
C PRO A 42 6.90 -12.32 -38.20
N ALA A 43 6.15 -12.61 -37.13
CA ALA A 43 6.73 -12.83 -35.81
C ALA A 43 7.71 -14.01 -35.85
N THR A 44 8.85 -13.87 -35.18
CA THR A 44 9.71 -15.02 -34.86
C THR A 44 8.91 -16.01 -34.04
N THR A 45 8.88 -17.27 -34.45
CA THR A 45 8.10 -18.33 -33.79
C THR A 45 8.64 -18.58 -32.39
N ASP A 46 7.99 -17.96 -31.39
CA ASP A 46 8.17 -18.29 -29.99
C ASP A 46 7.66 -19.72 -29.71
N GLY A 47 8.10 -20.31 -28.60
CA GLY A 47 7.76 -21.69 -28.24
C GLY A 47 6.26 -21.93 -28.17
N THR A 48 5.81 -23.14 -28.53
CA THR A 48 4.40 -23.55 -28.48
C THR A 48 3.76 -23.15 -27.17
N ILE A 49 2.78 -22.24 -27.23
CA ILE A 49 2.08 -21.73 -26.05
C ILE A 49 1.47 -22.91 -25.30
N THR A 50 1.88 -23.05 -24.05
CA THR A 50 1.31 -24.02 -23.11
C THR A 50 -0.15 -23.67 -22.84
N ALA A 51 -1.05 -24.57 -23.24
CA ALA A 51 -2.48 -24.45 -22.95
C ALA A 51 -2.74 -24.45 -21.44
N GLU A 52 -3.77 -23.69 -21.04
CA GLU A 52 -4.21 -23.54 -19.65
C GLU A 52 -4.44 -24.90 -18.98
N GLN A 53 -3.82 -25.11 -17.82
CA GLN A 53 -3.93 -26.35 -17.05
C GLN A 53 -5.12 -26.35 -16.09
N TYR A 54 -5.54 -25.16 -15.66
CA TYR A 54 -6.65 -24.88 -14.74
C TYR A 54 -7.52 -23.75 -15.34
N PRO A 55 -8.07 -23.88 -16.56
CA PRO A 55 -8.82 -22.81 -17.21
C PRO A 55 -10.05 -22.38 -16.41
N PHE A 56 -10.46 -21.12 -16.56
CA PHE A 56 -11.77 -20.65 -16.13
C PHE A 56 -12.89 -21.27 -16.99
N PRO A 57 -14.06 -21.64 -16.42
CA PRO A 57 -14.42 -21.64 -15.01
C PRO A 57 -13.80 -22.82 -14.26
N HIS A 58 -13.41 -22.61 -13.00
CA HIS A 58 -12.77 -23.66 -12.21
C HIS A 58 -13.75 -24.67 -11.61
N ASN A 59 -15.00 -24.27 -11.35
CA ASN A 59 -16.05 -25.11 -10.77
C ASN A 59 -15.69 -25.78 -9.42
N VAL A 60 -14.70 -25.25 -8.69
CA VAL A 60 -14.26 -25.82 -7.41
C VAL A 60 -15.23 -25.44 -6.30
N GLU A 61 -15.76 -26.42 -5.60
CA GLU A 61 -16.28 -26.25 -4.23
C GLU A 61 -15.09 -26.31 -3.28
N TYR A 62 -15.02 -25.38 -2.33
CA TYR A 62 -13.92 -25.34 -1.36
C TYR A 62 -13.97 -26.54 -0.41
N PRO A 63 -12.82 -27.07 0.06
CA PRO A 63 -12.78 -28.13 1.07
C PRO A 63 -13.57 -27.83 2.35
N HIS A 64 -13.79 -26.55 2.67
CA HIS A 64 -14.53 -26.09 3.84
C HIS A 64 -15.47 -24.92 3.48
N GLY A 65 -16.48 -24.68 4.33
CA GLY A 65 -17.41 -23.56 4.22
C GLY A 65 -18.65 -23.82 3.36
N ILE A 66 -19.31 -22.73 2.96
CA ILE A 66 -20.51 -22.70 2.13
C ILE A 66 -20.34 -21.74 0.93
N MET A 67 -21.12 -21.98 -0.13
CA MET A 67 -21.19 -21.15 -1.33
C MET A 67 -22.53 -20.40 -1.39
N PRO A 68 -22.66 -19.28 -2.14
CA PRO A 68 -23.97 -18.69 -2.42
C PRO A 68 -24.91 -19.70 -3.12
N SER A 69 -26.19 -19.73 -2.76
CA SER A 69 -27.18 -20.76 -3.14
C SER A 69 -27.59 -20.78 -4.64
N LEU A 70 -26.82 -20.16 -5.53
CA LEU A 70 -27.10 -20.10 -6.96
C LEU A 70 -26.43 -21.26 -7.71
N ASP A 71 -26.97 -21.59 -8.88
CA ASP A 71 -26.37 -22.59 -9.75
C ASP A 71 -24.99 -22.17 -10.26
N ARG A 72 -24.13 -23.16 -10.54
CA ARG A 72 -22.72 -22.90 -10.88
C ARG A 72 -22.55 -22.14 -12.19
N ASP A 73 -23.38 -22.39 -13.20
CA ASP A 73 -23.33 -21.65 -14.47
C ASP A 73 -23.69 -20.17 -14.27
N THR A 74 -24.60 -19.85 -13.34
CA THR A 74 -24.90 -18.47 -12.94
C THR A 74 -23.71 -17.83 -12.21
N LEU A 75 -23.09 -18.50 -11.22
CA LEU A 75 -21.91 -17.98 -10.53
C LEU A 75 -20.75 -17.71 -11.52
N ASN A 76 -20.48 -18.66 -12.41
CA ASN A 76 -19.45 -18.55 -13.45
C ASN A 76 -19.74 -17.38 -14.42
N ARG A 77 -21.01 -17.22 -14.84
CA ARG A 77 -21.45 -16.17 -15.77
C ARG A 77 -21.39 -14.77 -15.13
N ASP A 78 -21.77 -14.65 -13.86
CA ASP A 78 -21.62 -13.40 -13.10
C ASP A 78 -20.14 -12.99 -13.03
N MET A 79 -19.25 -13.94 -12.66
CA MET A 79 -17.81 -13.70 -12.55
C MET A 79 -17.19 -13.28 -13.89
N LEU A 80 -17.49 -14.01 -14.97
CA LEU A 80 -17.00 -13.70 -16.32
C LEU A 80 -17.48 -12.32 -16.81
N SER A 81 -18.77 -12.03 -16.60
CA SER A 81 -19.39 -10.75 -16.95
C SER A 81 -18.69 -9.59 -16.24
N MET A 82 -18.43 -9.71 -14.94
CA MET A 82 -17.82 -8.63 -14.16
C MET A 82 -16.32 -8.52 -14.37
N TYR A 83 -15.58 -9.63 -14.56
CA TYR A 83 -14.17 -9.60 -14.94
C TYR A 83 -13.95 -8.89 -16.28
N THR A 84 -14.75 -9.20 -17.30
CA THR A 84 -14.62 -8.58 -18.62
C THR A 84 -14.75 -7.05 -18.53
N LYS A 85 -15.79 -6.57 -17.82
CA LYS A 85 -16.01 -5.13 -17.59
C LYS A 85 -14.91 -4.51 -16.75
N TRP A 86 -14.45 -5.19 -15.69
CA TRP A 86 -13.37 -4.71 -14.84
C TRP A 86 -12.06 -4.57 -15.63
N ARG A 87 -11.71 -5.57 -16.45
CA ARG A 87 -10.51 -5.56 -17.29
C ARG A 87 -10.55 -4.38 -18.26
N ASP A 88 -11.66 -4.21 -18.98
CA ASP A 88 -11.80 -3.15 -19.99
C ASP A 88 -11.79 -1.74 -19.36
N GLN A 89 -12.25 -1.61 -18.11
CA GLN A 89 -12.23 -0.36 -17.36
C GLN A 89 -10.85 -0.05 -16.73
N TYR A 90 -10.12 -1.05 -16.25
CA TYR A 90 -8.94 -0.85 -15.38
C TYR A 90 -7.59 -1.31 -15.94
N ILE A 91 -7.53 -2.22 -16.93
CA ILE A 91 -6.28 -2.58 -17.59
C ILE A 91 -5.99 -1.57 -18.71
N THR A 92 -4.73 -1.12 -18.83
CA THR A 92 -4.37 -0.13 -19.86
C THR A 92 -2.92 -0.19 -20.32
N THR A 93 -2.71 0.10 -21.60
CA THR A 93 -1.39 0.34 -22.21
C THR A 93 -0.92 1.80 -22.07
N VAL A 94 -1.76 2.73 -21.60
CA VAL A 94 -1.40 4.15 -21.46
C VAL A 94 -0.36 4.31 -20.35
N GLY A 95 0.88 4.67 -20.71
CA GLY A 95 2.03 4.74 -19.79
C GLY A 95 2.70 3.40 -19.49
N ALA A 96 2.25 2.33 -20.14
CA ALA A 96 2.95 1.05 -20.18
C ALA A 96 4.04 1.10 -21.28
N ALA A 97 5.15 0.39 -21.09
CA ALA A 97 6.17 0.22 -22.13
C ALA A 97 5.70 -0.82 -23.18
N PRO A 98 6.38 -0.95 -24.34
CA PRO A 98 6.03 -1.97 -25.33
C PRO A 98 6.06 -3.39 -24.74
N GLY A 99 4.92 -4.08 -24.79
CA GLY A 99 4.75 -5.42 -24.21
C GLY A 99 4.34 -5.44 -22.73
N GLU A 100 4.11 -4.28 -22.11
CA GLU A 100 3.50 -4.13 -20.78
C GLU A 100 2.01 -3.75 -20.88
N VAL A 101 1.28 -4.00 -19.79
CA VAL A 101 0.05 -3.28 -19.42
C VAL A 101 0.14 -2.92 -17.94
N ARG A 102 -0.64 -1.92 -17.51
CA ARG A 102 -0.76 -1.54 -16.09
C ARG A 102 -2.20 -1.43 -15.65
N VAL A 103 -2.39 -1.38 -14.34
CA VAL A 103 -3.65 -0.94 -13.73
C VAL A 103 -3.80 0.57 -13.87
N ARG A 104 -5.03 1.01 -14.06
CA ARG A 104 -5.48 2.41 -14.07
C ARG A 104 -6.21 2.71 -12.76
N ALA A 105 -5.46 2.95 -11.70
CA ALA A 105 -6.04 3.51 -10.48
C ALA A 105 -6.32 4.99 -10.73
N SER A 106 -7.57 5.34 -11.07
CA SER A 106 -8.08 6.73 -11.20
C SER A 106 -8.19 7.44 -9.85
N ASP A 107 -7.16 7.29 -9.03
CA ASP A 107 -6.98 7.92 -7.73
C ASP A 107 -5.71 8.77 -7.84
N SER A 108 -5.86 10.03 -7.51
CA SER A 108 -4.82 11.05 -7.61
C SER A 108 -3.69 10.89 -6.61
N LEU A 109 -3.89 10.10 -5.56
CA LEU A 109 -2.78 9.59 -4.75
C LEU A 109 -1.71 8.99 -5.68
N TYR A 110 -2.12 8.24 -6.71
CA TYR A 110 -1.25 7.64 -7.74
C TYR A 110 -1.15 8.46 -9.03
N LYS A 111 -1.74 9.66 -9.12
CA LYS A 111 -1.79 10.49 -10.34
C LYS A 111 -2.30 9.73 -11.58
N ASP A 112 -3.44 9.04 -11.47
CA ASP A 112 -4.01 8.11 -12.48
C ASP A 112 -3.12 6.88 -12.81
N GLY A 113 -2.13 6.61 -11.96
CA GLY A 113 -1.11 5.56 -12.09
C GLY A 113 -1.54 4.21 -11.54
N ALA A 114 -0.66 3.56 -10.76
CA ALA A 114 -0.90 2.23 -10.20
C ALA A 114 -0.22 2.05 -8.82
N PRO A 115 -0.92 1.52 -7.80
CA PRO A 115 -0.30 0.93 -6.63
C PRO A 115 0.27 -0.47 -6.91
N SER A 116 1.27 -0.91 -6.14
CA SER A 116 1.75 -2.31 -6.18
C SER A 116 0.65 -3.31 -5.80
N GLU A 117 -0.15 -2.97 -4.78
CA GLU A 117 -1.39 -3.67 -4.41
C GLU A 117 -2.24 -3.99 -5.65
N GLY A 118 -2.51 -2.95 -6.45
CA GLY A 118 -3.40 -3.09 -7.59
C GLY A 118 -2.82 -3.96 -8.70
N VAL A 119 -1.50 -3.89 -8.93
CA VAL A 119 -0.83 -4.80 -9.86
C VAL A 119 -0.91 -6.25 -9.35
N GLY A 120 -0.77 -6.48 -8.05
CA GLY A 120 -0.99 -7.80 -7.41
C GLY A 120 -2.41 -8.33 -7.62
N PHE A 121 -3.43 -7.53 -7.29
CA PHE A 121 -4.85 -7.87 -7.54
C PHE A 121 -5.13 -8.15 -9.02
N ALA A 122 -4.54 -7.37 -9.94
CA ALA A 122 -4.72 -7.56 -11.37
C ALA A 122 -4.04 -8.82 -11.90
N MET A 123 -2.88 -9.19 -11.35
CA MET A 123 -2.20 -10.45 -11.65
C MET A 123 -3.01 -11.65 -11.14
N LEU A 124 -3.57 -11.58 -9.93
CA LEU A 124 -4.48 -12.60 -9.39
C LEU A 124 -5.73 -12.77 -10.28
N LEU A 125 -6.39 -11.67 -10.66
CA LEU A 125 -7.54 -11.72 -11.57
C LEU A 125 -7.18 -12.34 -12.92
N SER A 126 -6.04 -11.96 -13.49
CA SER A 126 -5.65 -12.43 -14.83
C SER A 126 -5.21 -13.90 -14.86
N VAL A 127 -4.70 -14.47 -13.76
CA VAL A 127 -4.34 -15.90 -13.72
C VAL A 127 -5.53 -16.82 -13.45
N TYR A 128 -6.45 -16.43 -12.55
CA TYR A 128 -7.66 -17.21 -12.28
C TYR A 128 -8.69 -17.10 -13.41
N MET A 129 -8.84 -15.91 -14.03
CA MET A 129 -9.75 -15.73 -15.18
C MET A 129 -9.14 -16.16 -16.52
N ALA A 130 -8.00 -16.87 -16.52
CA ALA A 130 -7.35 -17.33 -17.74
C ALA A 130 -8.14 -18.47 -18.42
N SER A 131 -8.45 -18.26 -19.69
CA SER A 131 -8.88 -19.28 -20.64
C SER A 131 -8.41 -18.90 -22.04
N SER A 132 -8.61 -19.80 -23.01
CA SER A 132 -8.36 -19.54 -24.43
C SER A 132 -9.22 -18.40 -25.02
N GLU A 133 -10.24 -17.93 -24.31
CA GLU A 133 -11.19 -16.90 -24.77
C GLU A 133 -10.99 -15.53 -24.08
N THR A 134 -10.37 -15.47 -22.90
CA THR A 134 -10.25 -14.23 -22.11
C THR A 134 -9.02 -13.38 -22.42
N GLY A 135 -7.98 -13.98 -23.01
CA GLY A 135 -6.71 -13.31 -23.35
C GLY A 135 -5.78 -13.02 -22.16
N SER A 136 -6.19 -13.39 -20.94
CA SER A 136 -5.61 -12.93 -19.68
C SER A 136 -4.14 -13.29 -19.45
N ARG A 137 -3.58 -14.28 -20.19
CA ARG A 137 -2.13 -14.54 -20.18
C ARG A 137 -1.32 -13.33 -20.67
N THR A 138 -1.81 -12.64 -21.69
CA THR A 138 -1.16 -11.43 -22.24
C THR A 138 -1.19 -10.29 -21.22
N ASP A 139 -2.31 -10.11 -20.54
CA ASP A 139 -2.46 -9.12 -19.47
C ASP A 139 -1.54 -9.47 -18.28
N PHE A 140 -1.52 -10.73 -17.85
CA PHE A 140 -0.65 -11.21 -16.76
C PHE A 140 0.83 -10.96 -17.05
N ASP A 141 1.30 -11.40 -18.21
CA ASP A 141 2.69 -11.19 -18.66
C ASP A 141 3.02 -9.69 -18.77
N GLY A 142 2.08 -8.87 -19.23
CA GLY A 142 2.24 -7.42 -19.35
C GLY A 142 2.27 -6.70 -17.99
N LEU A 143 1.40 -7.09 -17.06
CA LEU A 143 1.38 -6.62 -15.67
C LEU A 143 2.68 -6.97 -14.95
N PHE A 144 3.19 -8.20 -15.12
CA PHE A 144 4.42 -8.60 -14.47
C PHE A 144 5.66 -7.91 -15.06
N ARG A 145 5.68 -7.60 -16.37
CA ARG A 145 6.73 -6.73 -16.94
C ARG A 145 6.67 -5.31 -16.34
N TYR A 146 5.47 -4.73 -16.18
CA TYR A 146 5.29 -3.44 -15.51
C TYR A 146 5.71 -3.46 -14.03
N TYR A 147 5.38 -4.52 -13.29
CA TYR A 147 5.87 -4.78 -11.93
C TYR A 147 7.41 -4.77 -11.90
N LYS A 148 8.05 -5.52 -12.81
CA LYS A 148 9.53 -5.57 -12.92
C LYS A 148 10.19 -4.28 -13.39
N ARG A 149 9.48 -3.39 -14.11
CA ARG A 149 9.98 -2.04 -14.44
C ARG A 149 10.02 -1.12 -13.21
N ASN A 150 9.18 -1.39 -12.21
CA ASN A 150 8.95 -0.52 -11.04
C ASN A 150 9.45 -1.14 -9.72
N LEU A 151 10.48 -1.98 -9.75
CA LEU A 151 11.04 -2.60 -8.54
C LEU A 151 11.67 -1.56 -7.59
N SER A 152 11.49 -1.80 -6.30
CA SER A 152 12.20 -1.12 -5.21
C SER A 152 13.72 -1.27 -5.43
N PRO A 153 14.52 -0.18 -5.46
CA PRO A 153 15.95 -0.26 -5.79
C PRO A 153 16.73 -1.23 -4.89
N GLY A 154 17.26 -2.30 -5.49
CA GLY A 154 18.03 -3.34 -4.81
C GLY A 154 17.24 -4.58 -4.36
N TYR A 155 15.94 -4.66 -4.67
CA TYR A 155 15.05 -5.76 -4.26
C TYR A 155 14.26 -6.33 -5.44
N ASN A 156 13.64 -7.50 -5.24
CA ASN A 156 12.76 -8.15 -6.22
C ASN A 156 11.27 -7.74 -6.09
N PHE A 157 10.91 -6.91 -5.12
CA PHE A 157 9.55 -6.41 -4.88
C PHE A 157 9.30 -5.00 -5.43
N MET A 158 8.04 -4.61 -5.66
CA MET A 158 7.67 -3.38 -6.37
C MET A 158 7.63 -2.15 -5.44
N GLY A 159 8.01 -0.98 -5.97
CA GLY A 159 7.77 0.31 -5.31
C GLY A 159 6.27 0.63 -5.32
N TRP A 160 5.68 0.91 -4.17
CA TRP A 160 4.23 0.85 -3.95
C TRP A 160 3.42 1.86 -4.76
N LYS A 161 4.08 2.85 -5.37
CA LYS A 161 3.44 4.05 -5.89
C LYS A 161 4.07 4.51 -7.20
N VAL A 162 3.36 4.30 -8.31
CA VAL A 162 3.81 4.67 -9.66
C VAL A 162 2.79 5.61 -10.31
N ASP A 163 3.26 6.62 -11.06
CA ASP A 163 2.38 7.54 -11.79
C ASP A 163 1.84 6.97 -13.12
N LYS A 164 0.97 7.74 -13.79
CA LYS A 164 0.34 7.31 -15.05
C LYS A 164 1.27 7.23 -16.24
N GLU A 165 2.43 7.88 -16.19
CA GLU A 165 3.51 7.78 -17.18
C GLU A 165 4.44 6.59 -16.90
N GLY A 166 4.35 5.98 -15.71
CA GLY A 166 5.16 4.84 -15.29
C GLY A 166 6.47 5.21 -14.59
N ASN A 167 6.50 6.34 -13.88
CA ASN A 167 7.60 6.74 -12.99
C ASN A 167 7.26 6.41 -11.53
N SER A 168 8.24 5.92 -10.76
CA SER A 168 8.12 5.74 -9.31
C SER A 168 7.91 7.07 -8.59
N ILE A 169 6.75 7.24 -7.94
CA ILE A 169 6.48 8.35 -7.00
C ILE A 169 7.11 8.04 -5.64
N ASP A 170 6.99 6.79 -5.17
CA ASP A 170 7.56 6.32 -3.90
C ASP A 170 8.11 4.87 -4.06
N PRO A 171 9.43 4.66 -3.89
CA PRO A 171 10.08 3.36 -4.06
C PRO A 171 10.08 2.48 -2.81
N TYR A 172 9.34 2.81 -1.75
CA TYR A 172 9.11 1.87 -0.64
C TYR A 172 8.10 0.78 -1.03
N ALA A 173 8.18 -0.39 -0.41
CA ALA A 173 7.25 -1.50 -0.67
C ALA A 173 5.96 -1.39 0.14
N ALA A 174 4.85 -1.88 -0.42
CA ALA A 174 3.61 -2.22 0.28
C ALA A 174 3.43 -3.75 0.17
N PRO A 175 3.76 -4.53 1.22
CA PRO A 175 3.95 -5.98 1.09
C PRO A 175 2.73 -6.79 0.66
N ASP A 176 1.51 -6.29 0.87
CA ASP A 176 0.29 -6.92 0.38
C ASP A 176 0.28 -7.09 -1.15
N GLY A 177 0.70 -6.06 -1.89
CA GLY A 177 0.86 -6.14 -3.34
C GLY A 177 1.94 -7.13 -3.80
N ASP A 178 3.00 -7.28 -3.01
CA ASP A 178 4.10 -8.21 -3.32
C ASP A 178 3.75 -9.66 -2.96
N PHE A 179 2.98 -9.87 -1.90
CA PHE A 179 2.38 -11.17 -1.58
C PHE A 179 1.36 -11.60 -2.65
N ASP A 180 0.46 -10.71 -3.06
CA ASP A 180 -0.50 -11.01 -4.12
C ASP A 180 0.17 -11.26 -5.48
N ALA A 181 1.16 -10.44 -5.86
CA ALA A 181 1.92 -10.66 -7.09
C ALA A 181 2.71 -11.98 -7.08
N SER A 182 3.33 -12.35 -5.96
CA SER A 182 4.09 -13.61 -5.85
C SER A 182 3.19 -14.85 -5.77
N THR A 183 2.05 -14.79 -5.07
CA THR A 183 1.03 -15.85 -5.14
C THR A 183 0.46 -15.97 -6.55
N ALA A 184 0.20 -14.87 -7.25
CA ALA A 184 -0.26 -14.90 -8.64
C ALA A 184 0.77 -15.55 -9.58
N LEU A 185 2.07 -15.36 -9.34
CA LEU A 185 3.15 -16.05 -10.06
C LEU A 185 3.25 -17.55 -9.71
N LEU A 186 2.96 -17.95 -8.47
CA LEU A 186 2.82 -19.36 -8.11
C LEU A 186 1.64 -20.03 -8.84
N MET A 187 0.52 -19.32 -8.98
CA MET A 187 -0.62 -19.81 -9.76
C MET A 187 -0.31 -19.80 -11.26
N ALA A 188 0.46 -18.83 -11.78
CA ALA A 188 0.85 -18.78 -13.19
C ALA A 188 1.81 -19.92 -13.55
N HIS A 189 2.69 -20.33 -12.64
CA HIS A 189 3.48 -21.55 -12.77
C HIS A 189 2.59 -22.80 -12.95
N LYS A 190 1.53 -22.94 -12.14
CA LYS A 190 0.57 -24.04 -12.27
C LYS A 190 -0.25 -23.94 -13.56
N GLN A 191 -0.70 -22.74 -13.93
CA GLN A 191 -1.60 -22.48 -15.06
C GLN A 191 -0.93 -22.70 -16.42
N TRP A 192 0.33 -22.28 -16.58
CA TRP A 192 1.02 -22.25 -17.87
C TRP A 192 2.42 -22.91 -17.87
N GLY A 193 2.89 -23.46 -16.75
CA GLY A 193 4.27 -23.90 -16.60
C GLY A 193 5.26 -22.73 -16.50
N SER A 194 6.57 -22.99 -16.51
CA SER A 194 7.60 -21.94 -16.38
C SER A 194 8.80 -22.13 -17.32
N SER A 195 8.55 -22.74 -18.48
CA SER A 195 9.52 -22.94 -19.57
C SER A 195 9.42 -21.92 -20.70
N GLY A 196 8.53 -20.93 -20.59
CA GLY A 196 8.37 -19.84 -21.56
C GLY A 196 9.27 -18.64 -21.26
N ALA A 197 8.99 -17.51 -21.92
CA ALA A 197 9.74 -16.26 -21.77
C ALA A 197 9.77 -15.69 -20.33
N ILE A 198 8.85 -16.11 -19.46
CA ILE A 198 8.81 -15.76 -18.04
C ILE A 198 8.81 -17.07 -17.22
N ASN A 199 9.81 -17.22 -16.34
CA ASN A 199 9.89 -18.34 -15.41
C ASN A 199 9.13 -17.99 -14.12
N TYR A 200 7.80 -18.07 -14.14
CA TYR A 200 6.95 -17.59 -13.05
C TYR A 200 7.35 -18.17 -11.67
N LEU A 201 7.77 -19.44 -11.58
CA LEU A 201 8.20 -20.05 -10.31
C LEU A 201 9.49 -19.48 -9.74
N ASP A 202 10.50 -19.22 -10.58
CA ASP A 202 11.76 -18.60 -10.14
C ASP A 202 11.54 -17.14 -9.72
N GLU A 203 10.71 -16.41 -10.45
CA GLU A 203 10.35 -15.02 -10.12
C GLU A 203 9.54 -14.94 -8.82
N ALA A 204 8.53 -15.81 -8.63
CA ALA A 204 7.81 -15.94 -7.35
C ALA A 204 8.78 -16.23 -6.19
N LYS A 205 9.68 -17.20 -6.36
CA LYS A 205 10.64 -17.58 -5.32
C LYS A 205 11.69 -16.50 -5.01
N LYS A 206 11.91 -15.51 -5.90
CA LYS A 206 12.70 -14.30 -5.57
C LYS A 206 11.92 -13.37 -4.67
N ILE A 207 10.69 -13.01 -5.06
CA ILE A 207 9.83 -12.09 -4.28
C ILE A 207 9.58 -12.67 -2.88
N ILE A 208 9.25 -13.96 -2.76
CA ILE A 208 8.98 -14.63 -1.48
C ILE A 208 10.22 -14.58 -0.56
N ARG A 209 11.43 -14.87 -1.06
CA ARG A 209 12.66 -14.76 -0.25
C ARG A 209 12.92 -13.33 0.20
N ASP A 210 12.86 -12.36 -0.71
CA ASP A 210 13.07 -10.95 -0.38
C ASP A 210 12.01 -10.43 0.61
N ALA A 211 10.77 -10.92 0.53
CA ALA A 211 9.71 -10.59 1.47
C ALA A 211 10.00 -11.13 2.87
N MET A 212 10.41 -12.40 3.00
CA MET A 212 10.86 -12.95 4.29
C MET A 212 12.09 -12.21 4.85
N GLU A 213 13.02 -11.77 3.99
CA GLU A 213 14.22 -11.08 4.44
C GLU A 213 14.03 -9.58 4.77
N HIS A 214 13.09 -8.90 4.12
CA HIS A 214 12.98 -7.44 4.20
C HIS A 214 11.60 -6.91 4.57
N LEU A 215 10.52 -7.68 4.36
CA LEU A 215 9.13 -7.27 4.63
C LEU A 215 8.54 -7.95 5.90
N ILE A 216 9.19 -8.99 6.44
CA ILE A 216 8.86 -9.60 7.75
C ILE A 216 9.76 -9.05 8.88
N TYR A 217 9.17 -8.67 10.02
CA TYR A 217 9.88 -8.28 11.23
C TYR A 217 10.24 -9.51 12.07
N LYS A 218 11.37 -10.14 11.72
CA LYS A 218 11.88 -11.40 12.29
C LYS A 218 11.82 -11.57 13.83
N PRO A 219 11.91 -10.54 14.69
CA PRO A 219 11.71 -10.71 16.14
C PRO A 219 10.29 -11.11 16.56
N SER A 220 9.25 -10.79 15.78
CA SER A 220 7.85 -11.20 16.01
C SER A 220 7.26 -12.07 14.91
N TYR A 221 7.89 -12.09 13.73
CA TYR A 221 7.43 -12.65 12.45
C TYR A 221 6.19 -11.97 11.83
N LEU A 222 5.77 -10.80 12.33
CA LEU A 222 4.71 -10.00 11.71
C LEU A 222 5.19 -9.26 10.45
N VAL A 223 4.24 -8.90 9.60
CA VAL A 223 4.46 -8.10 8.39
C VAL A 223 4.68 -6.63 8.74
N LYS A 224 5.72 -6.05 8.13
CA LYS A 224 6.09 -4.65 8.26
C LYS A 224 5.24 -3.80 7.32
N THR A 225 4.97 -2.54 7.64
CA THR A 225 4.34 -1.62 6.66
C THR A 225 5.18 -1.34 5.41
N SER A 226 6.49 -1.61 5.44
CA SER A 226 7.43 -1.40 4.31
C SER A 226 8.78 -2.07 4.63
N GLN A 227 9.71 -2.10 3.66
CA GLN A 227 11.08 -2.60 3.91
C GLN A 227 11.87 -1.75 4.94
N THR A 228 11.49 -0.49 5.15
CA THR A 228 12.14 0.45 6.11
C THR A 228 11.49 0.52 7.49
N SER A 229 10.29 -0.06 7.67
CA SER A 229 9.62 -0.12 8.98
C SER A 229 10.33 -1.09 9.96
N SER A 230 9.85 -1.16 11.20
CA SER A 230 10.29 -2.13 12.21
C SER A 230 9.10 -2.72 12.99
N THR A 231 8.47 -1.93 13.87
CA THR A 231 7.39 -2.40 14.76
C THR A 231 5.98 -1.97 14.34
N ALA A 232 5.84 -1.22 13.23
CA ALA A 232 4.54 -0.81 12.71
C ALA A 232 3.99 -1.81 11.70
N VAL A 233 2.72 -2.18 11.89
CA VAL A 233 1.99 -3.22 11.15
C VAL A 233 0.71 -2.62 10.56
N ILE A 234 0.30 -3.09 9.38
CA ILE A 234 -1.03 -2.88 8.80
C ILE A 234 -1.72 -4.23 8.77
N SER A 235 -2.86 -4.36 9.46
CA SER A 235 -3.40 -5.68 9.80
C SER A 235 -3.89 -6.48 8.59
N SER A 236 -4.30 -5.82 7.51
CA SER A 236 -4.70 -6.45 6.24
C SER A 236 -3.55 -7.04 5.43
N TYR A 237 -2.29 -6.84 5.87
CA TYR A 237 -1.11 -7.43 5.23
C TYR A 237 -0.77 -8.82 5.79
N GLU A 238 -1.37 -9.23 6.91
CA GLU A 238 -1.28 -10.59 7.44
C GLU A 238 -2.22 -11.50 6.62
N ILE A 239 -1.65 -12.35 5.75
CA ILE A 239 -2.40 -13.19 4.78
C ILE A 239 -2.05 -14.67 5.03
N PRO A 240 -2.65 -15.32 6.04
CA PRO A 240 -2.21 -16.65 6.50
C PRO A 240 -2.24 -17.72 5.40
N ALA A 241 -3.26 -17.73 4.54
CA ALA A 241 -3.36 -18.65 3.41
C ALA A 241 -2.16 -18.58 2.45
N TRP A 242 -1.64 -17.37 2.19
CA TRP A 242 -0.49 -17.21 1.29
C TRP A 242 0.80 -17.63 2.00
N PHE A 243 0.92 -17.38 3.31
CA PHE A 243 2.08 -17.80 4.09
C PHE A 243 2.15 -19.33 4.21
N GLN A 244 1.02 -20.02 4.40
CA GLN A 244 0.96 -21.47 4.34
C GLN A 244 1.38 -22.00 2.94
N LEU A 245 0.86 -21.42 1.86
CA LEU A 245 1.31 -21.77 0.51
C LEU A 245 2.83 -21.51 0.32
N TYR A 246 3.39 -20.44 0.89
CA TYR A 246 4.83 -20.19 0.82
C TYR A 246 5.63 -21.21 1.62
N LYS A 247 5.14 -21.66 2.79
CA LYS A 247 5.71 -22.79 3.53
C LYS A 247 5.80 -24.01 2.63
N ASP A 248 4.70 -24.43 2.02
CA ASP A 248 4.64 -25.69 1.27
C ASP A 248 5.50 -25.65 -0.01
N ILE A 249 5.61 -24.48 -0.65
CA ILE A 249 6.38 -24.30 -1.89
C ILE A 249 7.87 -24.02 -1.66
N THR A 250 8.28 -23.54 -0.49
CA THR A 250 9.70 -23.26 -0.15
C THR A 250 10.31 -24.28 0.81
N GLY A 251 9.50 -24.94 1.64
CA GLY A 251 9.89 -25.74 2.79
C GLY A 251 10.20 -24.93 4.06
N GLU A 252 10.28 -23.60 4.00
CA GLU A 252 10.83 -22.78 5.08
C GLU A 252 9.87 -22.61 6.28
N ASP A 253 10.24 -23.18 7.45
CA ASP A 253 9.59 -23.02 8.78
C ASP A 253 9.46 -21.57 9.30
N ARG A 254 9.85 -20.59 8.48
CA ARG A 254 9.77 -19.16 8.78
C ARG A 254 8.41 -18.58 8.41
N TRP A 255 7.68 -19.22 7.49
CA TRP A 255 6.34 -18.84 7.12
C TRP A 255 5.30 -19.28 8.14
N ASP A 256 5.42 -20.49 8.69
CA ASP A 256 4.63 -21.00 9.83
C ASP A 256 4.59 -19.97 10.98
N LYS A 257 5.77 -19.41 11.29
CA LYS A 257 5.93 -18.39 12.34
C LYS A 257 5.27 -17.05 12.03
N ALA A 258 5.10 -16.72 10.74
CA ALA A 258 4.36 -15.56 10.28
C ALA A 258 2.84 -15.81 10.33
N THR A 259 2.39 -17.00 9.90
CA THR A 259 1.00 -17.47 10.10
C THR A 259 0.62 -17.42 11.59
N ASP A 260 1.43 -18.00 12.47
CA ASP A 260 1.28 -17.91 13.92
C ASP A 260 1.26 -16.46 14.43
N ALA A 261 2.04 -15.57 13.83
CA ALA A 261 2.14 -14.18 14.24
C ALA A 261 0.86 -13.41 13.89
N GLY A 262 0.36 -13.58 12.67
CA GLY A 262 -0.94 -13.09 12.24
C GLY A 262 -2.05 -13.59 13.17
N TYR A 263 -2.11 -14.89 13.48
CA TYR A 263 -3.12 -15.42 14.39
C TYR A 263 -3.00 -14.94 15.83
N ARG A 264 -1.79 -14.70 16.37
CA ARG A 264 -1.61 -14.01 17.67
C ARG A 264 -2.08 -12.55 17.65
N MET A 265 -1.92 -11.85 16.53
CA MET A 265 -2.47 -10.49 16.35
C MET A 265 -4.00 -10.54 16.28
N PHE A 266 -4.57 -11.46 15.49
CA PHE A 266 -6.01 -11.64 15.34
C PHE A 266 -6.67 -11.97 16.69
N ASP A 267 -6.12 -12.93 17.45
CA ASP A 267 -6.62 -13.28 18.80
C ASP A 267 -6.69 -12.06 19.74
N HIS A 268 -5.61 -11.28 19.78
CA HIS A 268 -5.53 -10.11 20.63
C HIS A 268 -6.64 -9.09 20.33
N PHE A 269 -6.85 -8.74 19.07
CA PHE A 269 -7.89 -7.77 18.70
C PHE A 269 -9.31 -8.37 18.71
N TYR A 270 -9.46 -9.67 18.43
CA TYR A 270 -10.71 -10.41 18.56
C TYR A 270 -11.21 -10.45 20.01
N ASN A 271 -10.31 -10.58 20.98
CA ASN A 271 -10.63 -10.52 22.42
C ASN A 271 -10.83 -9.08 22.93
N LEU A 272 -10.11 -8.08 22.38
CA LEU A 272 -10.35 -6.67 22.71
C LEU A 272 -11.68 -6.11 22.17
N ASN A 273 -12.18 -6.65 21.05
CA ASN A 273 -13.40 -6.20 20.40
C ASN A 273 -14.49 -7.29 20.43
N PRO A 274 -15.02 -7.66 21.62
CA PRO A 274 -15.88 -8.84 21.81
C PRO A 274 -17.19 -8.78 21.02
N THR A 275 -17.73 -7.59 20.77
CA THR A 275 -18.99 -7.37 20.02
C THR A 275 -18.83 -7.55 18.51
N THR A 276 -17.63 -7.34 17.97
CA THR A 276 -17.44 -7.10 16.52
C THR A 276 -16.40 -8.02 15.88
N GLY A 277 -15.36 -8.41 16.64
CA GLY A 277 -14.19 -9.11 16.15
C GLY A 277 -13.30 -8.28 15.22
N LEU A 278 -13.53 -6.96 15.11
CA LEU A 278 -12.82 -6.12 14.16
C LEU A 278 -11.37 -5.89 14.59
N VAL A 279 -10.51 -5.81 13.59
CA VAL A 279 -9.06 -5.60 13.75
C VAL A 279 -8.73 -4.19 13.22
N PRO A 280 -7.93 -3.38 13.93
CA PRO A 280 -7.63 -2.01 13.52
C PRO A 280 -6.79 -1.97 12.24
N PHE A 281 -6.87 -0.85 11.51
CA PHE A 281 -6.05 -0.59 10.33
C PHE A 281 -4.55 -0.71 10.62
N LYS A 282 -4.05 0.11 11.54
CA LYS A 282 -2.62 0.26 11.81
C LYS A 282 -2.36 0.32 13.30
N TRP A 283 -1.29 -0.34 13.74
CA TRP A 283 -0.91 -0.41 15.15
C TRP A 283 0.61 -0.65 15.28
N VAL A 284 1.14 -0.70 16.50
CA VAL A 284 2.57 -0.99 16.75
C VAL A 284 2.80 -2.06 17.82
N LEU A 285 3.87 -2.84 17.68
CA LEU A 285 4.39 -3.64 18.80
C LEU A 285 5.00 -2.72 19.87
N SER A 286 4.54 -2.88 21.10
CA SER A 286 5.19 -2.36 22.29
C SER A 286 6.52 -3.08 22.58
N SER A 287 7.34 -2.52 23.48
CA SER A 287 8.62 -3.13 23.91
C SER A 287 8.48 -4.47 24.63
N THR A 288 7.26 -4.84 25.06
CA THR A 288 6.92 -6.15 25.64
C THR A 288 6.36 -7.14 24.61
N GLY A 289 6.30 -6.77 23.32
CA GLY A 289 5.78 -7.62 22.24
C GLY A 289 4.25 -7.68 22.15
N VAL A 290 3.52 -6.89 22.95
CA VAL A 290 2.06 -6.80 22.90
C VAL A 290 1.64 -5.75 21.86
N PRO A 291 0.61 -5.99 21.03
CA PRO A 291 0.03 -4.96 20.17
C PRO A 291 -0.48 -3.76 20.97
N THR A 292 -0.15 -2.54 20.54
CA THR A 292 -0.65 -1.31 21.17
C THR A 292 -1.10 -0.28 20.12
N TYR A 293 -2.16 0.43 20.46
CA TYR A 293 -2.68 1.59 19.73
C TYR A 293 -1.79 2.84 19.83
N THR A 294 -0.63 2.76 20.49
CA THR A 294 0.18 3.91 20.87
C THR A 294 1.64 3.73 20.46
N GLY A 295 2.05 4.48 19.44
CA GLY A 295 3.47 4.66 19.10
C GLY A 295 4.10 5.78 19.95
N ALA A 296 5.35 6.13 19.64
CA ALA A 296 6.07 7.21 20.33
C ALA A 296 5.42 8.61 20.21
N ASN A 297 4.41 8.75 19.33
CA ASN A 297 3.62 9.97 19.12
C ASN A 297 2.22 9.91 19.80
N GLY A 298 1.94 8.88 20.62
CA GLY A 298 0.60 8.62 21.18
C GLY A 298 -0.30 7.82 20.23
N PRO A 299 -1.61 7.73 20.54
CA PRO A 299 -2.59 7.13 19.63
C PRO A 299 -2.94 8.13 18.52
N ASP A 300 -2.74 7.72 17.26
CA ASP A 300 -3.31 8.46 16.14
C ASP A 300 -4.77 8.04 15.92
N SER A 301 -5.51 8.81 15.12
CA SER A 301 -6.91 8.47 14.82
C SER A 301 -7.04 7.13 14.08
N ASN A 302 -6.04 6.72 13.31
CA ASN A 302 -6.05 5.49 12.53
C ASN A 302 -5.98 4.23 13.41
N SER A 303 -5.42 4.34 14.61
CA SER A 303 -5.17 3.22 15.52
C SER A 303 -6.43 2.48 15.96
N THR A 304 -7.61 3.12 15.99
CA THR A 304 -8.91 2.48 16.29
C THR A 304 -9.79 2.27 15.05
N SER A 305 -9.28 2.56 13.84
CA SER A 305 -10.07 2.62 12.61
C SER A 305 -10.28 1.26 11.97
N TYR A 306 -11.52 0.92 11.63
CA TYR A 306 -11.83 -0.14 10.66
C TYR A 306 -12.38 0.52 9.39
N GLY A 307 -11.58 0.55 8.33
CA GLY A 307 -11.88 1.25 7.07
C GLY A 307 -11.30 0.54 5.85
N PHE A 308 -11.00 1.29 4.79
CA PHE A 308 -10.47 0.80 3.51
C PHE A 308 -9.49 -0.38 3.65
N ASP A 309 -8.32 -0.20 4.27
CA ASP A 309 -7.33 -1.27 4.46
C ASP A 309 -7.84 -2.53 5.19
N PRO A 310 -8.23 -2.46 6.48
CA PRO A 310 -8.65 -3.65 7.24
C PRO A 310 -9.99 -4.21 6.75
N SER A 311 -10.76 -3.52 5.90
CA SER A 311 -11.96 -4.10 5.27
C SER A 311 -11.65 -5.35 4.43
N ARG A 312 -10.39 -5.52 3.99
CA ARG A 312 -9.91 -6.71 3.28
C ARG A 312 -9.70 -7.92 4.21
N LEU A 313 -9.51 -7.71 5.51
CA LEU A 313 -9.09 -8.75 6.47
C LEU A 313 -10.09 -9.91 6.63
N PRO A 314 -11.43 -9.70 6.66
CA PRO A 314 -12.37 -10.81 6.72
C PRO A 314 -12.26 -11.76 5.52
N TRP A 315 -11.95 -11.24 4.32
CA TRP A 315 -11.59 -12.07 3.15
C TRP A 315 -10.25 -12.78 3.36
N ARG A 316 -9.18 -12.07 3.74
CA ARG A 316 -7.84 -12.69 3.90
C ARG A 316 -7.83 -13.84 4.92
N VAL A 317 -8.62 -13.74 5.99
CA VAL A 317 -8.74 -14.77 7.04
C VAL A 317 -9.70 -15.89 6.63
N ALA A 318 -10.88 -15.57 6.07
CA ALA A 318 -11.80 -16.58 5.58
C ALA A 318 -11.20 -17.40 4.42
N GLN A 319 -10.32 -16.81 3.60
CA GLN A 319 -9.63 -17.52 2.53
C GLN A 319 -8.76 -18.68 3.06
N ASP A 320 -8.16 -18.52 4.25
CA ASP A 320 -7.40 -19.59 4.90
C ASP A 320 -8.33 -20.69 5.40
N PHE A 321 -9.50 -20.33 5.94
CA PHE A 321 -10.52 -21.33 6.29
C PHE A 321 -11.03 -22.12 5.08
N LEU A 322 -11.33 -21.43 3.97
CA LEU A 322 -11.84 -22.08 2.76
C LEU A 322 -10.84 -23.05 2.12
N TRP A 323 -9.52 -22.79 2.24
CA TRP A 323 -8.48 -23.71 1.73
C TRP A 323 -8.07 -24.76 2.78
N ASN A 324 -7.76 -24.33 4.01
CA ASN A 324 -7.03 -25.09 5.03
C ASN A 324 -7.84 -25.35 6.33
N GLY A 325 -9.12 -24.95 6.36
CA GLY A 325 -10.02 -25.19 7.49
C GLY A 325 -9.56 -24.49 8.77
N THR A 326 -9.41 -25.25 9.86
CA THR A 326 -8.90 -24.73 11.13
C THR A 326 -7.53 -25.29 11.50
N GLU A 327 -6.78 -25.87 10.54
CA GLU A 327 -5.46 -26.45 10.79
C GLU A 327 -4.44 -25.42 11.30
N ASN A 328 -4.46 -24.21 10.74
CA ASN A 328 -3.66 -23.07 11.22
C ASN A 328 -4.22 -22.47 12.52
N SER A 329 -5.55 -22.25 12.59
CA SER A 329 -6.22 -21.71 13.77
C SER A 329 -7.74 -21.84 13.70
N GLN A 330 -8.39 -22.03 14.85
CA GLN A 330 -9.84 -21.85 14.99
C GLN A 330 -10.30 -20.43 14.61
N LEU A 331 -9.43 -19.42 14.72
CA LEU A 331 -9.74 -18.03 14.33
C LEU A 331 -9.88 -17.83 12.81
N ALA A 332 -9.46 -18.80 11.99
CA ALA A 332 -9.79 -18.80 10.56
C ALA A 332 -11.32 -18.83 10.33
N HIS A 333 -12.04 -19.51 11.21
CA HIS A 333 -13.50 -19.58 11.26
C HIS A 333 -14.10 -18.47 12.13
N ASP A 334 -13.67 -18.39 13.39
CA ASP A 334 -14.36 -17.62 14.43
C ASP A 334 -14.29 -16.09 14.24
N LEU A 335 -13.22 -15.57 13.63
CA LEU A 335 -13.08 -14.13 13.38
C LEU A 335 -13.99 -13.65 12.23
N PRO A 336 -13.96 -14.26 11.02
CA PRO A 336 -14.88 -13.88 9.95
C PRO A 336 -16.36 -14.06 10.34
N ASP A 337 -16.70 -15.14 11.05
CA ASP A 337 -18.07 -15.39 11.51
C ASP A 337 -18.60 -14.26 12.40
N ARG A 338 -17.82 -13.81 13.39
CA ARG A 338 -18.21 -12.67 14.22
C ARG A 338 -18.28 -11.37 13.42
N ASN A 339 -17.35 -11.15 12.49
CA ASN A 339 -17.34 -9.95 11.65
C ASN A 339 -18.62 -9.82 10.82
N VAL A 340 -19.07 -10.89 10.14
CA VAL A 340 -20.30 -10.84 9.32
C VAL A 340 -21.55 -10.72 10.19
N LYS A 341 -21.64 -11.44 11.32
CA LYS A 341 -22.79 -11.37 12.24
C LYS A 341 -22.93 -9.96 12.84
N TRP A 342 -21.83 -9.30 13.18
CA TRP A 342 -21.83 -7.87 13.54
C TRP A 342 -22.25 -6.98 12.36
N PHE A 343 -21.64 -7.16 11.19
CA PHE A 343 -21.86 -6.30 10.02
C PHE A 343 -23.32 -6.31 9.56
N MET A 344 -23.95 -7.49 9.47
CA MET A 344 -25.35 -7.65 9.09
C MET A 344 -26.31 -6.94 10.05
N SER A 345 -26.03 -7.00 11.36
CA SER A 345 -26.76 -6.21 12.36
C SER A 345 -26.49 -4.71 12.20
N LYS A 346 -25.25 -4.30 11.92
CA LYS A 346 -24.83 -2.91 11.81
C LYS A 346 -25.44 -2.19 10.60
N ILE A 347 -25.57 -2.88 9.47
CA ILE A 347 -26.20 -2.35 8.24
C ILE A 347 -27.73 -2.53 8.21
N ASN A 348 -28.32 -3.18 9.22
CA ASN A 348 -29.73 -3.59 9.25
C ASN A 348 -30.15 -4.33 7.97
N GLY A 349 -29.35 -5.33 7.56
CA GLY A 349 -29.60 -6.14 6.36
C GLY A 349 -29.59 -5.41 5.01
N ASN A 350 -29.17 -4.15 4.92
CA ASN A 350 -29.07 -3.41 3.66
C ASN A 350 -27.61 -2.98 3.35
N PRO A 351 -26.94 -3.59 2.36
CA PRO A 351 -25.57 -3.24 1.97
C PRO A 351 -25.32 -1.76 1.65
N ASP A 352 -26.31 -1.04 1.13
CA ASP A 352 -26.16 0.40 0.86
C ASP A 352 -25.99 1.26 2.13
N ASN A 353 -26.26 0.70 3.33
CA ASN A 353 -25.99 1.36 4.61
C ASN A 353 -24.53 1.21 5.08
N ALA A 354 -23.68 0.47 4.36
CA ALA A 354 -22.30 0.19 4.77
C ALA A 354 -21.40 1.45 4.66
N LEU A 355 -20.97 1.95 5.82
CA LEU A 355 -20.15 3.17 5.95
C LEU A 355 -18.70 2.91 5.52
N ALA A 356 -18.05 3.97 5.02
CA ALA A 356 -16.67 3.88 4.53
C ALA A 356 -15.62 3.62 5.63
N ASN A 357 -15.98 3.82 6.90
CA ASN A 357 -15.26 3.31 8.06
C ASN A 357 -16.10 3.39 9.33
N TYR A 358 -15.73 2.52 10.27
CA TYR A 358 -16.21 2.41 11.64
C TYR A 358 -15.00 2.51 12.59
N ASN A 359 -15.24 2.61 13.90
CA ASN A 359 -14.21 2.22 14.87
C ASN A 359 -14.31 0.72 15.16
N VAL A 360 -13.25 0.11 15.70
CA VAL A 360 -13.22 -1.34 16.00
C VAL A 360 -14.27 -1.80 17.03
N ASP A 361 -14.79 -0.89 17.86
CA ASP A 361 -15.93 -1.15 18.77
C ASP A 361 -17.30 -1.21 18.07
N GLY A 362 -17.36 -0.91 16.76
CA GLY A 362 -18.57 -0.88 15.95
C GLY A 362 -19.31 0.46 15.92
N THR A 363 -18.76 1.51 16.55
CA THR A 363 -19.30 2.88 16.43
C THR A 363 -19.02 3.48 15.06
N ASP A 364 -19.90 4.39 14.62
CA ASP A 364 -19.79 5.05 13.32
C ASP A 364 -18.67 6.08 13.30
N ARG A 365 -17.99 6.21 12.16
CA ARG A 365 -16.76 6.99 12.03
C ARG A 365 -16.72 7.79 10.71
N ALA A 366 -17.10 7.17 9.60
CA ALA A 366 -17.47 7.89 8.39
C ALA A 366 -18.92 8.43 8.49
N THR A 367 -19.20 9.53 7.78
CA THR A 367 -20.55 10.06 7.56
C THR A 367 -21.07 9.75 6.15
N TYR A 368 -20.39 8.87 5.43
CA TYR A 368 -20.67 8.47 4.04
C TYR A 368 -20.42 6.98 3.84
N THR A 369 -21.01 6.42 2.78
CA THR A 369 -20.99 4.98 2.48
C THR A 369 -19.89 4.61 1.48
N SER A 370 -19.41 3.37 1.56
CA SER A 370 -18.46 2.76 0.60
C SER A 370 -18.78 1.27 0.52
N PRO A 371 -19.92 0.90 -0.07
CA PRO A 371 -20.53 -0.40 0.21
C PRO A 371 -19.81 -1.57 -0.45
N ARG A 372 -19.05 -1.36 -1.53
CA ARG A 372 -18.43 -2.46 -2.29
C ARG A 372 -17.26 -3.12 -1.54
N ASN A 373 -16.30 -2.33 -1.04
CA ASN A 373 -15.16 -2.87 -0.29
C ASN A 373 -15.51 -3.34 1.13
N MET A 374 -16.66 -2.94 1.67
CA MET A 374 -17.18 -3.49 2.93
C MET A 374 -17.94 -4.79 2.69
N THR A 375 -18.85 -4.81 1.70
CA THR A 375 -19.75 -5.94 1.45
C THR A 375 -19.03 -7.14 0.85
N GLY A 376 -18.07 -6.95 -0.06
CA GLY A 376 -17.32 -8.04 -0.68
C GLY A 376 -16.67 -8.97 0.35
N PRO A 377 -15.74 -8.45 1.18
CA PRO A 377 -15.05 -9.27 2.19
C PRO A 377 -15.98 -9.82 3.27
N MET A 378 -17.06 -9.11 3.62
CA MET A 378 -18.08 -9.61 4.55
C MET A 378 -18.94 -10.73 3.95
N ALA A 379 -19.15 -10.75 2.64
CA ALA A 379 -19.75 -11.88 1.95
C ALA A 379 -18.81 -13.09 1.95
N VAL A 380 -17.49 -12.91 1.74
CA VAL A 380 -16.53 -14.01 1.90
C VAL A 380 -16.49 -14.51 3.35
N ALA A 381 -16.58 -13.59 4.32
CA ALA A 381 -16.68 -13.96 5.74
C ALA A 381 -17.93 -14.77 6.08
N ALA A 382 -19.05 -14.54 5.37
CA ALA A 382 -20.25 -15.36 5.47
C ALA A 382 -20.03 -16.83 5.03
N MET A 383 -18.98 -17.12 4.25
CA MET A 383 -18.73 -18.47 3.73
C MET A 383 -18.21 -19.46 4.80
N VAL A 384 -17.79 -19.01 5.98
CA VAL A 384 -17.12 -19.91 6.96
C VAL A 384 -18.09 -20.80 7.75
N ASP A 385 -19.34 -20.37 7.99
CA ASP A 385 -20.30 -21.04 8.86
C ASP A 385 -21.67 -21.14 8.16
N ALA A 386 -22.27 -22.34 8.14
CA ALA A 386 -23.55 -22.62 7.49
C ALA A 386 -24.75 -21.80 8.04
N SER A 387 -24.65 -21.28 9.26
CA SER A 387 -25.65 -20.37 9.85
C SER A 387 -25.74 -19.00 9.15
N ASN A 388 -24.73 -18.65 8.33
CA ASN A 388 -24.69 -17.38 7.60
C ASN A 388 -25.29 -17.42 6.19
N GLN A 389 -25.85 -18.55 5.71
CA GLN A 389 -26.31 -18.69 4.31
C GLN A 389 -27.24 -17.57 3.83
N GLU A 390 -28.22 -17.15 4.64
CA GLU A 390 -29.13 -16.03 4.30
C GLU A 390 -28.37 -14.71 4.13
N SER A 391 -27.32 -14.49 4.93
CA SER A 391 -26.45 -13.32 4.80
C SER A 391 -25.54 -13.43 3.56
N LEU A 392 -24.97 -14.60 3.30
CA LEU A 392 -24.17 -14.87 2.10
C LEU A 392 -24.96 -14.60 0.82
N ASP A 393 -26.18 -15.13 0.73
CA ASP A 393 -27.05 -14.98 -0.44
C ASP A 393 -27.52 -13.53 -0.62
N LEU A 394 -27.80 -12.81 0.48
CA LEU A 394 -28.18 -11.40 0.46
C LEU A 394 -27.01 -10.51 -0.02
N LEU A 395 -25.82 -10.69 0.57
CA LEU A 395 -24.65 -9.90 0.20
C LEU A 395 -24.17 -10.22 -1.23
N TYR A 396 -24.14 -11.50 -1.63
CA TYR A 396 -23.88 -11.88 -3.03
C TYR A 396 -24.95 -11.31 -3.98
N GLY A 397 -26.22 -11.36 -3.58
CA GLY A 397 -27.36 -10.79 -4.29
C GLY A 397 -27.31 -9.27 -4.46
N TYR A 398 -26.46 -8.56 -3.71
CA TYR A 398 -26.10 -7.16 -3.93
C TYR A 398 -24.89 -7.00 -4.86
N LEU A 399 -23.81 -7.75 -4.61
CA LEU A 399 -22.55 -7.65 -5.35
C LEU A 399 -22.73 -7.99 -6.83
N ARG A 400 -23.49 -9.04 -7.16
CA ARG A 400 -23.75 -9.48 -8.54
C ARG A 400 -24.53 -8.47 -9.42
N LYS A 401 -25.06 -7.40 -8.82
CA LYS A 401 -25.78 -6.31 -9.51
C LYS A 401 -24.90 -5.08 -9.74
N GLN A 402 -23.68 -5.06 -9.20
CA GLN A 402 -22.76 -3.94 -9.35
C GLN A 402 -22.15 -3.91 -10.75
N GLU A 403 -21.77 -2.71 -11.17
CA GLU A 403 -21.09 -2.46 -12.45
C GLU A 403 -19.81 -1.65 -12.14
N PRO A 404 -18.62 -2.01 -12.68
CA PRO A 404 -17.38 -1.30 -12.41
C PRO A 404 -17.42 0.20 -12.76
N MET A 405 -16.89 1.05 -11.89
CA MET A 405 -16.99 2.52 -11.96
C MET A 405 -15.65 3.17 -11.58
N SER A 406 -14.76 3.38 -12.55
CA SER A 406 -13.42 3.91 -12.28
C SER A 406 -13.38 5.39 -11.89
N ASP A 407 -14.45 6.13 -12.12
CA ASP A 407 -14.39 7.60 -12.17
C ASP A 407 -14.99 8.28 -10.92
N TRP A 408 -15.18 7.51 -9.84
CA TRP A 408 -15.41 8.01 -8.48
C TRP A 408 -14.10 7.87 -7.67
N PRO A 409 -13.74 8.81 -6.76
CA PRO A 409 -12.53 8.70 -5.96
C PRO A 409 -12.51 7.42 -5.12
N GLY A 410 -11.46 6.60 -5.27
CA GLY A 410 -11.40 5.27 -4.63
C GLY A 410 -12.33 4.21 -5.24
N GLY A 411 -13.05 4.52 -6.33
CA GLY A 411 -13.87 3.56 -7.09
C GLY A 411 -13.05 2.37 -7.60
N TYR A 412 -11.81 2.62 -8.05
CA TYR A 412 -10.82 1.58 -8.35
C TYR A 412 -10.66 0.57 -7.21
N TYR A 413 -10.41 1.05 -5.98
CA TYR A 413 -10.17 0.18 -4.83
C TYR A 413 -11.43 -0.60 -4.45
N GLN A 414 -12.59 0.08 -4.47
CA GLN A 414 -13.89 -0.55 -4.24
C GLN A 414 -14.16 -1.72 -5.19
N ASP A 415 -13.90 -1.53 -6.47
CA ASP A 415 -14.07 -2.57 -7.47
C ASP A 415 -13.00 -3.66 -7.37
N ALA A 416 -11.75 -3.32 -7.06
CA ALA A 416 -10.69 -4.31 -6.90
C ALA A 416 -10.95 -5.27 -5.72
N VAL A 417 -11.32 -4.73 -4.54
CA VAL A 417 -11.68 -5.55 -3.37
C VAL A 417 -12.97 -6.34 -3.60
N MET A 418 -13.95 -5.76 -4.30
CA MET A 418 -15.15 -6.50 -4.74
C MET A 418 -14.81 -7.65 -5.70
N MET A 419 -13.91 -7.44 -6.67
CA MET A 419 -13.50 -8.44 -7.64
C MET A 419 -12.68 -9.57 -7.03
N MET A 420 -11.78 -9.26 -6.09
CA MET A 420 -11.12 -10.26 -5.23
C MET A 420 -12.15 -11.11 -4.49
N SER A 421 -13.12 -10.46 -3.83
CA SER A 421 -14.18 -11.15 -3.09
C SER A 421 -15.02 -12.05 -4.00
N MET A 422 -15.32 -11.61 -5.22
CA MET A 422 -16.15 -12.33 -6.19
C MET A 422 -15.42 -13.52 -6.84
N LEU A 423 -14.08 -13.48 -6.97
CA LEU A 423 -13.32 -14.69 -7.28
C LEU A 423 -13.58 -15.77 -6.21
N VAL A 424 -13.56 -15.42 -4.93
CA VAL A 424 -13.83 -16.39 -3.85
C VAL A 424 -15.30 -16.83 -3.85
N LEU A 425 -16.26 -15.89 -3.85
CA LEU A 425 -17.69 -16.18 -3.78
C LEU A 425 -18.22 -17.07 -4.92
N THR A 426 -17.55 -17.09 -6.07
CA THR A 426 -17.92 -17.94 -7.22
C THR A 426 -17.11 -19.23 -7.30
N GLY A 427 -16.24 -19.48 -6.31
CA GLY A 427 -15.30 -20.60 -6.25
C GLY A 427 -14.32 -20.60 -7.43
N SER A 428 -13.90 -19.40 -7.81
CA SER A 428 -12.94 -19.08 -8.86
C SER A 428 -11.58 -18.68 -8.28
N MET A 429 -11.33 -18.91 -6.98
CA MET A 429 -10.03 -18.73 -6.31
C MET A 429 -9.56 -20.02 -5.59
N PRO A 430 -9.44 -21.18 -6.27
CA PRO A 430 -8.93 -22.41 -5.67
C PRO A 430 -7.40 -22.36 -5.56
N ASN A 431 -6.83 -23.08 -4.59
CA ASN A 431 -5.41 -23.37 -4.63
C ASN A 431 -5.12 -24.37 -5.75
N PHE A 432 -4.43 -23.94 -6.82
CA PHE A 432 -4.05 -24.85 -7.90
C PHE A 432 -3.06 -25.92 -7.44
N TYR A 433 -2.39 -25.80 -6.29
CA TYR A 433 -1.47 -26.83 -5.80
C TYR A 433 -2.17 -28.07 -5.24
N ASP A 434 -3.39 -27.92 -4.69
CA ASP A 434 -4.14 -29.01 -4.04
C ASP A 434 -5.00 -29.82 -5.01
N SER A 435 -5.00 -29.42 -6.29
CA SER A 435 -5.82 -30.00 -7.36
C SER A 435 -4.97 -30.51 -8.53
N ALA A 436 -5.51 -31.52 -9.22
CA ALA A 436 -4.98 -31.98 -10.50
C ALA A 436 -5.45 -31.06 -11.65
N PRO A 437 -4.69 -30.92 -12.74
CA PRO A 437 -5.08 -30.13 -13.91
C PRO A 437 -6.45 -30.56 -14.49
N TYR A 438 -7.24 -29.57 -14.91
CA TYR A 438 -8.52 -29.73 -15.60
C TYR A 438 -8.56 -28.93 -16.93
N PRO A 439 -7.64 -29.19 -17.89
CA PRO A 439 -7.43 -28.37 -19.10
C PRO A 439 -8.59 -28.37 -20.11
N THR A 440 -9.72 -29.01 -19.80
CA THR A 440 -10.91 -29.11 -20.66
C THR A 440 -12.15 -28.48 -20.02
N SER A 441 -11.98 -27.48 -19.14
CA SER A 441 -13.14 -26.71 -18.66
C SER A 441 -13.79 -25.95 -19.81
N LYS A 442 -15.10 -25.70 -19.67
CA LYS A 442 -15.92 -25.05 -20.70
C LYS A 442 -16.52 -23.77 -20.13
N MET A 443 -16.40 -22.68 -20.89
CA MET A 443 -17.01 -21.39 -20.57
C MET A 443 -18.53 -21.53 -20.33
N PRO A 444 -19.09 -20.82 -19.33
CA PRO A 444 -20.52 -20.86 -19.05
C PRO A 444 -21.30 -20.34 -20.26
N ALA A 445 -22.43 -20.97 -20.58
CA ALA A 445 -23.27 -20.50 -21.68
C ALA A 445 -23.79 -19.08 -21.37
N PRO A 446 -23.75 -18.15 -22.35
CA PRO A 446 -24.56 -16.94 -22.29
C PRO A 446 -26.03 -17.31 -22.01
N LEU A 447 -26.74 -16.46 -21.27
CA LEU A 447 -28.19 -16.63 -21.17
C LEU A 447 -28.78 -16.56 -22.58
N PRO A 448 -29.83 -17.36 -22.89
CA PRO A 448 -30.60 -17.15 -24.10
C PRO A 448 -31.12 -15.71 -24.10
N ALA A 449 -30.78 -14.94 -25.14
CA ALA A 449 -31.34 -13.61 -25.33
C ALA A 449 -32.84 -13.77 -25.64
N THR A 450 -33.67 -13.69 -24.59
CA THR A 450 -35.14 -13.64 -24.69
C THR A 450 -35.61 -12.35 -25.36
N ASP A 451 -34.74 -11.35 -25.36
CA ASP A 451 -34.89 -10.06 -26.00
C ASP A 451 -33.60 -9.72 -26.75
N THR A 452 -33.75 -9.26 -27.99
CA THR A 452 -32.66 -8.84 -28.89
C THR A 452 -32.91 -7.45 -29.47
N THR A 453 -33.97 -6.76 -29.04
CA THR A 453 -34.25 -5.39 -29.44
C THR A 453 -33.43 -4.47 -28.56
N ALA A 454 -32.80 -3.44 -29.15
CA ALA A 454 -32.13 -2.41 -28.36
C ALA A 454 -33.10 -1.27 -28.05
N PRO A 455 -33.10 -0.71 -26.81
CA PRO A 455 -33.85 0.47 -26.45
C PRO A 455 -33.66 1.62 -27.44
N THR A 456 -34.65 2.50 -27.55
CA THR A 456 -34.52 3.70 -28.39
C THR A 456 -33.41 4.62 -27.86
N LYS A 457 -32.79 5.37 -28.77
CA LYS A 457 -31.68 6.27 -28.46
C LYS A 457 -32.10 7.38 -27.47
N PRO A 458 -31.36 7.64 -26.39
CA PRO A 458 -31.60 8.79 -25.52
C PRO A 458 -31.59 10.10 -26.32
N LEU A 459 -32.74 10.79 -26.36
CA LEU A 459 -32.91 12.05 -27.07
C LEU A 459 -32.68 13.25 -26.13
N ASN A 460 -32.48 14.44 -26.69
CA ASN A 460 -32.31 15.70 -25.95
C ASN A 460 -31.20 15.67 -24.88
N PHE A 461 -30.23 14.76 -25.02
CA PHE A 461 -29.08 14.66 -24.13
C PHE A 461 -28.23 15.95 -24.19
N LYS A 462 -27.96 16.53 -23.03
CA LYS A 462 -27.28 17.82 -22.89
C LYS A 462 -26.66 18.02 -21.51
N VAL A 463 -25.64 18.87 -21.46
CA VAL A 463 -25.16 19.51 -20.22
C VAL A 463 -26.18 20.58 -19.78
N THR A 464 -26.45 20.66 -18.48
CA THR A 464 -27.40 21.64 -17.88
C THR A 464 -26.75 22.66 -16.95
N GLY A 465 -25.47 22.48 -16.61
CA GLY A 465 -24.67 23.40 -15.81
C GLY A 465 -23.35 22.77 -15.40
N THR A 466 -22.32 23.58 -15.13
CA THR A 466 -20.99 23.10 -14.72
C THR A 466 -20.43 23.93 -13.57
N THR A 467 -19.43 23.38 -12.87
CA THR A 467 -18.67 24.03 -11.79
C THR A 467 -17.17 23.73 -11.95
N LEU A 468 -16.35 24.01 -10.93
CA LEU A 468 -14.93 23.62 -10.90
C LEU A 468 -14.76 22.11 -11.06
N ASN A 469 -15.62 21.29 -10.45
CA ASN A 469 -15.43 19.84 -10.37
C ASN A 469 -16.64 19.02 -10.82
N THR A 470 -17.66 19.64 -11.42
CA THR A 470 -18.92 18.94 -11.72
C THR A 470 -19.53 19.33 -13.07
N VAL A 471 -20.17 18.37 -13.74
CA VAL A 471 -20.99 18.59 -14.95
C VAL A 471 -22.36 17.95 -14.74
N ASN A 472 -23.42 18.77 -14.75
CA ASN A 472 -24.80 18.31 -14.65
C ASN A 472 -25.31 17.89 -16.03
N LEU A 473 -26.02 16.76 -16.10
CA LEU A 473 -26.48 16.12 -17.34
C LEU A 473 -27.99 15.83 -17.30
N SER A 474 -28.66 15.93 -18.43
CA SER A 474 -30.07 15.51 -18.59
C SER A 474 -30.34 14.94 -19.98
N TRP A 475 -31.28 14.01 -20.08
CA TRP A 475 -31.76 13.41 -21.33
C TRP A 475 -33.27 13.14 -21.25
N ALA A 476 -33.89 12.84 -22.39
CA ALA A 476 -35.25 12.30 -22.45
C ALA A 476 -35.21 10.78 -22.27
N ALA A 477 -36.31 10.20 -21.79
CA ALA A 477 -36.44 8.76 -21.65
C ALA A 477 -36.30 8.05 -23.00
N ALA A 478 -35.49 6.99 -23.01
CA ALA A 478 -35.58 5.92 -23.98
C ALA A 478 -36.82 5.05 -23.71
N ALA A 479 -37.24 4.30 -24.71
CA ALA A 479 -38.31 3.32 -24.64
C ALA A 479 -37.80 1.96 -25.12
N ASP A 480 -38.41 0.90 -24.63
CA ASP A 480 -38.01 -0.50 -24.80
C ASP A 480 -39.29 -1.35 -24.88
N ASP A 481 -39.27 -2.49 -25.55
CA ASP A 481 -40.47 -3.33 -25.73
C ASP A 481 -40.66 -4.41 -24.65
N GLN A 482 -39.67 -4.66 -23.78
CA GLN A 482 -39.73 -5.71 -22.76
C GLN A 482 -39.65 -5.19 -21.31
N GLY A 483 -39.14 -3.99 -21.05
CA GLY A 483 -39.00 -3.51 -19.67
C GLY A 483 -38.52 -2.08 -19.43
N PRO A 484 -38.05 -1.79 -18.19
CA PRO A 484 -37.50 -0.49 -17.83
C PRO A 484 -36.06 -0.32 -18.33
N VAL A 485 -35.75 0.87 -18.87
CA VAL A 485 -34.41 1.21 -19.36
C VAL A 485 -33.53 1.79 -18.25
N MET A 486 -32.31 1.27 -18.14
CA MET A 486 -31.20 1.84 -17.38
C MET A 486 -30.29 2.67 -18.30
N TYR A 487 -29.59 3.64 -17.75
CA TYR A 487 -28.70 4.53 -18.49
C TYR A 487 -27.26 4.37 -18.00
N GLU A 488 -26.37 3.88 -18.87
CA GLU A 488 -24.92 3.85 -18.66
C GLU A 488 -24.32 5.18 -19.13
N ILE A 489 -23.84 6.01 -18.20
CA ILE A 489 -23.18 7.29 -18.50
C ILE A 489 -21.68 7.05 -18.64
N ARG A 490 -21.10 7.48 -19.77
CA ARG A 490 -19.68 7.34 -20.05
C ARG A 490 -18.97 8.70 -20.14
N ARG A 491 -17.79 8.80 -19.52
CA ARG A 491 -16.86 9.94 -19.57
C ARG A 491 -15.60 9.49 -20.29
N ASP A 492 -15.26 10.15 -21.41
CA ASP A 492 -14.15 9.81 -22.30
C ASP A 492 -14.08 8.30 -22.65
N GLY A 493 -15.26 7.72 -22.89
CA GLY A 493 -15.46 6.30 -23.20
C GLY A 493 -15.59 5.35 -21.99
N ARG A 494 -15.14 5.75 -20.80
CA ARG A 494 -15.18 4.93 -19.57
C ARG A 494 -16.53 4.97 -18.88
N LEU A 495 -16.95 3.89 -18.22
CA LEU A 495 -18.19 3.90 -17.44
C LEU A 495 -18.04 4.75 -16.17
N TYR A 496 -18.87 5.78 -16.02
CA TYR A 496 -18.91 6.62 -14.82
C TYR A 496 -20.01 6.16 -13.85
N ASN A 497 -21.22 5.91 -14.35
CA ASN A 497 -22.39 5.56 -13.53
C ASN A 497 -23.42 4.75 -14.35
N VAL A 498 -24.27 3.98 -13.68
CA VAL A 498 -25.45 3.32 -14.24
C VAL A 498 -26.68 3.68 -13.40
N THR A 499 -27.69 4.31 -13.99
CA THR A 499 -28.83 4.88 -13.25
C THR A 499 -30.17 4.66 -13.96
N PRO A 500 -31.31 4.51 -13.24
CA PRO A 500 -32.65 4.58 -13.83
C PRO A 500 -33.13 6.03 -14.07
N THR A 501 -32.41 7.04 -13.58
CA THR A 501 -32.82 8.45 -13.69
C THR A 501 -32.59 9.05 -15.09
N LEU A 502 -33.33 10.13 -15.41
CA LEU A 502 -33.19 10.88 -16.67
C LEU A 502 -32.20 12.07 -16.57
N ASN A 503 -31.46 12.13 -15.48
CA ASN A 503 -30.44 13.13 -15.19
C ASN A 503 -29.40 12.54 -14.25
N THR A 504 -28.17 13.04 -14.31
CA THR A 504 -27.12 12.71 -13.35
C THR A 504 -26.14 13.87 -13.22
N LYS A 505 -25.24 13.76 -12.25
CA LYS A 505 -24.15 14.71 -12.02
C LYS A 505 -22.83 13.95 -12.15
N LEU A 506 -21.97 14.39 -13.05
CA LEU A 506 -20.56 14.04 -12.99
C LEU A 506 -19.91 14.88 -11.88
N GLU A 507 -19.13 14.24 -11.03
CA GLU A 507 -18.44 14.84 -9.89
C GLU A 507 -16.94 14.50 -9.94
N TYR A 508 -16.14 15.14 -9.07
CA TYR A 508 -14.69 14.91 -8.98
C TYR A 508 -13.96 15.04 -10.34
N LEU A 509 -14.41 16.03 -11.12
CA LEU A 509 -13.77 16.44 -12.36
C LEU A 509 -12.64 17.44 -12.07
N ASP A 510 -11.60 17.44 -12.89
CA ASP A 510 -10.53 18.43 -12.80
C ASP A 510 -11.04 19.80 -13.28
N PRO A 511 -10.63 20.92 -12.65
CA PRO A 511 -10.95 22.27 -13.13
C PRO A 511 -10.43 22.55 -14.55
N GLY A 512 -11.09 23.48 -15.23
CA GLY A 512 -10.73 23.95 -16.59
C GLY A 512 -10.72 22.88 -17.70
N THR A 513 -11.20 21.66 -17.41
CA THR A 513 -11.04 20.48 -18.26
C THR A 513 -12.31 20.19 -19.05
N THR A 514 -12.17 19.75 -20.31
CA THR A 514 -13.29 19.41 -21.19
C THR A 514 -13.37 17.91 -21.40
N TYR A 515 -14.54 17.34 -21.08
CA TYR A 515 -14.84 15.92 -21.14
C TYR A 515 -15.77 15.61 -22.31
N SER A 516 -15.55 14.48 -22.98
CA SER A 516 -16.49 13.89 -23.94
C SER A 516 -17.44 12.95 -23.20
N ILE A 517 -18.75 13.14 -23.35
CA ILE A 517 -19.75 12.46 -22.53
C ILE A 517 -20.78 11.77 -23.44
N THR A 518 -21.17 10.54 -23.13
CA THR A 518 -22.29 9.84 -23.78
C THR A 518 -23.22 9.19 -22.75
N VAL A 519 -24.48 8.99 -23.13
CA VAL A 519 -25.47 8.24 -22.36
C VAL A 519 -25.94 7.08 -23.21
N THR A 520 -25.79 5.85 -22.69
CA THR A 520 -26.21 4.63 -23.38
C THR A 520 -27.45 4.07 -22.70
N ALA A 521 -28.57 4.03 -23.40
CA ALA A 521 -29.75 3.28 -22.97
C ALA A 521 -29.43 1.78 -23.00
N ARG A 522 -29.88 1.05 -21.97
CA ARG A 522 -29.71 -0.39 -21.78
C ARG A 522 -30.96 -1.02 -21.16
N ASP A 523 -31.38 -2.15 -21.69
CA ASP A 523 -32.45 -3.01 -21.13
C ASP A 523 -31.91 -4.06 -20.11
N ALA A 524 -32.80 -4.97 -19.70
CA ALA A 524 -32.48 -6.05 -18.77
C ALA A 524 -31.66 -7.21 -19.39
N ALA A 525 -31.78 -7.46 -20.70
CA ALA A 525 -31.01 -8.47 -21.43
C ALA A 525 -29.59 -8.00 -21.77
N GLY A 526 -29.36 -6.68 -21.83
CA GLY A 526 -28.09 -6.04 -22.11
C GLY A 526 -27.93 -5.48 -23.52
N ASN A 527 -29.00 -5.37 -24.32
CA ASN A 527 -28.92 -4.63 -25.59
C ASN A 527 -28.74 -3.13 -25.28
N ARG A 528 -28.16 -2.37 -26.22
CA ARG A 528 -27.62 -1.02 -25.95
C ARG A 528 -27.73 -0.06 -27.11
N THR A 529 -28.16 1.17 -26.83
CA THR A 529 -28.19 2.28 -27.82
C THR A 529 -27.62 3.56 -27.23
N ALA A 530 -26.56 4.09 -27.85
CA ALA A 530 -25.86 5.30 -27.39
C ALA A 530 -26.46 6.60 -27.95
N SER A 531 -26.47 7.64 -27.11
CA SER A 531 -26.67 9.04 -27.51
C SER A 531 -25.59 9.51 -28.51
N GLU A 532 -25.76 10.70 -29.09
CA GLU A 532 -24.58 11.43 -29.59
C GLU A 532 -23.67 11.82 -28.41
N ALA A 533 -22.40 12.06 -28.70
CA ALA A 533 -21.48 12.62 -27.71
C ALA A 533 -21.76 14.13 -27.49
N VAL A 534 -21.68 14.57 -26.24
CA VAL A 534 -21.79 15.98 -25.85
C VAL A 534 -20.56 16.34 -25.02
N THR A 535 -19.98 17.52 -25.29
CA THR A 535 -18.87 18.05 -24.49
C THR A 535 -19.36 18.76 -23.24
N GLY A 536 -18.67 18.55 -22.12
CA GLY A 536 -18.89 19.29 -20.87
C GLY A 536 -17.57 19.82 -20.33
N SER A 537 -17.48 21.12 -20.10
CA SER A 537 -16.29 21.80 -19.59
C SER A 537 -16.50 22.30 -18.17
N THR A 538 -15.62 21.92 -17.24
CA THR A 538 -15.55 22.53 -15.91
C THR A 538 -15.06 23.98 -16.00
N THR A 539 -15.39 24.80 -15.01
CA THR A 539 -14.83 26.15 -14.91
C THR A 539 -13.35 26.09 -14.51
N VAL A 540 -12.54 27.00 -15.04
CA VAL A 540 -11.14 27.16 -14.64
C VAL A 540 -11.08 27.64 -13.19
N ASP A 541 -10.23 27.03 -12.38
CA ASP A 541 -9.93 27.54 -11.04
C ASP A 541 -8.88 28.66 -11.08
N THR A 542 -9.06 29.65 -10.20
CA THR A 542 -8.23 30.86 -10.09
C THR A 542 -8.03 31.31 -8.64
N VAL A 543 -8.42 30.48 -7.66
CA VAL A 543 -8.24 30.74 -6.23
C VAL A 543 -7.05 29.92 -5.72
N ALA A 544 -6.25 30.48 -4.83
CA ALA A 544 -5.19 29.72 -4.18
C ALA A 544 -5.70 29.02 -2.91
N PRO A 545 -5.19 27.81 -2.59
CA PRO A 545 -5.51 27.11 -1.35
C PRO A 545 -5.23 27.98 -0.13
N ALA A 546 -5.95 27.74 0.96
CA ALA A 546 -5.68 28.41 2.23
C ALA A 546 -4.20 28.27 2.64
N LYS A 547 -3.66 29.22 3.40
CA LYS A 547 -2.28 29.12 3.91
C LYS A 547 -2.09 27.82 4.68
N THR A 548 -0.94 27.16 4.48
CA THR A 548 -0.52 26.04 5.34
C THR A 548 -0.35 26.52 6.78
N THR A 549 -1.00 25.83 7.72
CA THR A 549 -1.00 26.13 9.16
C THR A 549 -0.58 24.91 9.99
N GLY A 550 -0.40 25.09 11.30
CA GLY A 550 -0.04 23.99 12.20
C GLY A 550 1.36 23.41 11.96
N ILE A 551 2.27 24.20 11.36
CA ILE A 551 3.64 23.76 11.11
C ILE A 551 4.35 23.54 12.46
N VAL A 552 4.83 22.32 12.69
CA VAL A 552 5.51 21.91 13.93
C VAL A 552 6.76 21.08 13.62
N ALA A 553 7.76 21.16 14.51
CA ALA A 553 8.95 20.33 14.49
C ALA A 553 8.70 19.04 15.29
N GLN A 554 8.02 18.09 14.66
CA GLN A 554 7.58 16.81 15.27
C GLN A 554 8.74 15.96 15.79
N ALA A 555 9.89 15.97 15.10
CA ALA A 555 11.11 15.32 15.56
C ALA A 555 12.33 16.22 15.30
N ARG A 556 13.33 16.15 16.19
CA ARG A 556 14.54 16.98 16.13
C ARG A 556 15.75 16.18 16.59
N SER A 557 16.90 16.42 15.98
CA SER A 557 18.20 15.88 16.38
C SER A 557 19.27 16.97 16.28
N LEU A 558 20.54 16.62 16.51
CA LEU A 558 21.68 17.52 16.31
C LEU A 558 21.83 18.00 14.86
N SER A 559 21.33 17.22 13.88
CA SER A 559 21.56 17.47 12.44
C SER A 559 20.30 17.39 11.57
N SER A 560 19.12 17.16 12.13
CA SER A 560 17.86 17.05 11.39
C SER A 560 16.65 17.62 12.12
N ILE A 561 15.67 18.09 11.36
CA ILE A 561 14.32 18.46 11.82
C ILE A 561 13.31 17.78 10.91
N THR A 562 12.29 17.14 11.48
CA THR A 562 11.11 16.65 10.76
C THR A 562 9.96 17.63 10.98
N LEU A 563 9.44 18.19 9.89
CA LEU A 563 8.28 19.07 9.88
C LEU A 563 6.99 18.28 9.63
N LYS A 564 5.92 18.69 10.31
CA LYS A 564 4.54 18.26 10.07
C LYS A 564 3.65 19.50 10.01
N TRP A 565 2.57 19.44 9.24
CA TRP A 565 1.61 20.54 9.09
C TRP A 565 0.19 20.03 8.85
N ASN A 566 -0.79 20.93 8.99
CA ASN A 566 -2.18 20.65 8.64
C ASN A 566 -2.35 20.77 7.12
N LYS A 567 -3.08 19.84 6.49
CA LYS A 567 -3.55 20.01 5.10
C LYS A 567 -4.41 21.28 5.02
N PRO A 568 -4.13 22.22 4.10
CA PRO A 568 -5.04 23.32 3.83
C PRO A 568 -6.41 22.85 3.31
N VAL A 569 -7.34 23.79 3.25
CA VAL A 569 -8.61 23.65 2.55
C VAL A 569 -8.53 24.51 1.29
N ASP A 570 -9.07 23.99 0.19
CA ASP A 570 -9.19 24.70 -1.08
C ASP A 570 -10.66 24.98 -1.43
N ASN A 571 -10.92 25.71 -2.51
CA ASN A 571 -12.27 25.98 -3.01
C ASN A 571 -12.90 24.81 -3.79
N ASP A 572 -12.07 23.91 -4.31
CA ASP A 572 -12.43 22.80 -5.17
C ASP A 572 -12.69 21.51 -4.35
N SER A 573 -13.50 20.59 -4.90
CA SER A 573 -13.92 19.36 -4.20
C SER A 573 -12.88 18.24 -4.22
N ILE A 574 -11.73 18.49 -4.86
CA ILE A 574 -10.63 17.55 -5.03
C ILE A 574 -9.57 17.81 -3.95
N ASN A 575 -9.24 19.09 -3.70
CA ASN A 575 -8.30 19.56 -2.69
C ASN A 575 -6.94 18.82 -2.80
N GLU A 576 -6.43 18.69 -4.01
CA GLU A 576 -5.15 18.03 -4.32
C GLU A 576 -3.99 19.01 -4.24
N LEU A 577 -3.30 19.00 -3.10
CA LEU A 577 -2.25 19.95 -2.79
C LEU A 577 -0.87 19.30 -2.80
N SER A 578 0.02 19.92 -3.57
CA SER A 578 1.46 19.67 -3.57
C SER A 578 2.16 20.71 -2.69
N TYR A 579 3.29 20.35 -2.08
CA TYR A 579 4.01 21.23 -1.15
C TYR A 579 5.49 21.36 -1.49
N ASP A 580 5.95 22.60 -1.62
CA ASP A 580 7.37 22.93 -1.64
C ASP A 580 7.81 23.50 -0.29
N VAL A 581 8.89 22.92 0.26
CA VAL A 581 9.45 23.29 1.55
C VAL A 581 10.70 24.12 1.33
N TYR A 582 10.73 25.31 1.92
CA TYR A 582 11.84 26.24 1.87
C TYR A 582 12.49 26.34 3.24
N ARG A 583 13.83 26.33 3.29
CA ARG A 583 14.67 26.57 4.47
C ARG A 583 15.47 27.84 4.24
N ASN A 584 15.36 28.82 5.13
CA ASN A 584 16.07 30.10 5.06
C ASN A 584 15.90 30.81 3.69
N GLY A 585 14.76 30.61 3.01
CA GLY A 585 14.47 31.14 1.67
C GLY A 585 14.87 30.25 0.48
N GLY A 586 15.61 29.16 0.67
CA GLY A 586 15.96 28.20 -0.38
C GLY A 586 15.11 26.93 -0.34
N LYS A 587 14.59 26.48 -1.49
CA LYS A 587 13.85 25.21 -1.60
C LYS A 587 14.75 24.03 -1.24
N VAL A 588 14.27 23.09 -0.41
CA VAL A 588 15.03 21.92 0.05
C VAL A 588 14.53 20.57 -0.48
N ASN A 589 13.27 20.49 -0.93
CA ASN A 589 12.73 19.29 -1.56
C ASN A 589 13.08 19.26 -3.07
N ALA A 590 13.55 18.12 -3.58
CA ALA A 590 13.91 17.97 -5.01
C ALA A 590 12.67 17.91 -5.92
N GLY A 591 11.59 17.29 -5.44
CA GLY A 591 10.26 17.30 -6.05
C GLY A 591 9.19 17.56 -4.97
N PRO A 592 7.95 17.91 -5.35
CA PRO A 592 6.88 18.26 -4.42
C PRO A 592 6.60 17.15 -3.39
N VAL A 593 6.36 17.55 -2.15
CA VAL A 593 5.81 16.68 -1.09
C VAL A 593 4.30 16.60 -1.26
N TYR A 594 3.67 15.51 -0.82
CA TYR A 594 2.21 15.30 -0.87
C TYR A 594 1.68 14.87 0.50
N PHE A 595 0.41 15.21 0.80
CA PHE A 595 -0.21 14.88 2.09
C PHE A 595 -0.81 13.47 2.09
N PRO A 596 -0.77 12.70 3.20
CA PRO A 596 -0.07 12.98 4.46
C PRO A 596 1.38 12.49 4.44
N SER A 597 2.35 13.41 4.53
CA SER A 597 3.77 13.07 4.71
C SER A 597 4.44 14.04 5.69
N ASP A 598 5.18 13.50 6.65
CA ASP A 598 6.05 14.27 7.54
C ASP A 598 7.40 14.47 6.81
N TYR A 599 7.88 15.72 6.66
CA TYR A 599 9.06 16.02 5.82
C TYR A 599 10.33 16.24 6.65
N LYS A 600 11.33 15.37 6.46
CA LYS A 600 12.62 15.42 7.15
C LYS A 600 13.65 16.26 6.39
N ILE A 601 14.18 17.30 7.03
CA ILE A 601 15.33 18.06 6.57
C ILE A 601 16.57 17.60 7.35
N GLU A 602 17.65 17.28 6.65
CA GLU A 602 18.92 16.81 7.20
C GLU A 602 20.06 17.82 6.96
N ASN A 603 21.27 17.49 7.42
CA ASN A 603 22.48 18.31 7.28
C ASN A 603 22.29 19.75 7.82
N LEU A 604 21.61 19.84 8.96
CA LEU A 604 21.41 21.07 9.73
C LEU A 604 22.55 21.25 10.75
N PRO A 605 22.99 22.49 11.04
CA PRO A 605 23.88 22.76 12.16
C PRO A 605 23.15 22.63 13.50
N ALA A 606 23.82 22.10 14.52
CA ALA A 606 23.25 21.92 15.87
C ALA A 606 22.89 23.25 16.56
N GLY A 607 21.84 23.24 17.39
CA GLY A 607 21.33 24.37 18.17
C GLY A 607 20.87 25.62 17.40
N THR A 608 21.11 25.67 16.09
CA THR A 608 21.08 26.92 15.30
C THR A 608 19.68 27.13 14.69
N PRO A 609 19.02 28.27 14.95
CA PRO A 609 17.70 28.56 14.38
C PRO A 609 17.69 28.47 12.84
N GLN A 610 16.72 27.75 12.32
CA GLN A 610 16.38 27.68 10.89
C GLN A 610 14.95 28.23 10.73
N SER A 611 14.73 29.03 9.69
CA SER A 611 13.38 29.44 9.29
C SER A 611 12.88 28.55 8.16
N PHE A 612 11.59 28.23 8.20
CA PHE A 612 10.91 27.39 7.23
C PHE A 612 9.63 28.07 6.73
N THR A 613 9.37 27.94 5.43
CA THR A 613 8.06 28.24 4.83
C THR A 613 7.64 27.09 3.94
N ILE A 614 6.34 26.90 3.82
CA ILE A 614 5.73 25.89 2.97
C ILE A 614 4.86 26.61 1.94
N VAL A 615 5.16 26.40 0.66
CA VAL A 615 4.27 26.80 -0.43
C VAL A 615 3.37 25.61 -0.73
N ALA A 616 2.05 25.80 -0.59
CA ALA A 616 1.05 24.85 -1.06
C ALA A 616 0.59 25.28 -2.46
N THR A 617 0.52 24.34 -3.39
CA THR A 617 0.15 24.55 -4.79
C THR A 617 -0.88 23.50 -5.21
N ASP A 618 -2.01 23.97 -5.73
CA ASP A 618 -3.12 23.14 -6.20
C ASP A 618 -2.88 22.54 -7.61
N LYS A 619 -3.87 21.80 -8.11
CA LYS A 619 -3.84 21.10 -9.41
C LYS A 619 -3.90 22.04 -10.63
N SER A 620 -4.48 23.23 -10.48
CA SER A 620 -4.55 24.28 -11.50
C SER A 620 -3.31 25.19 -11.49
N GLY A 621 -2.51 25.13 -10.41
CA GLY A 621 -1.25 25.83 -10.25
C GLY A 621 -1.33 27.13 -9.44
N ASN A 622 -2.49 27.48 -8.86
CA ASN A 622 -2.53 28.59 -7.90
C ASN A 622 -1.78 28.17 -6.63
N SER A 623 -1.32 29.14 -5.83
CA SER A 623 -0.37 28.85 -4.75
C SER A 623 -0.47 29.82 -3.58
N SER A 624 -0.32 29.31 -2.36
CA SER A 624 -0.22 30.12 -1.14
C SER A 624 1.01 29.75 -0.31
N THR A 625 1.59 30.73 0.37
CA THR A 625 2.76 30.53 1.24
C THR A 625 2.34 30.62 2.70
N SER A 626 2.82 29.67 3.52
CA SER A 626 2.66 29.70 4.96
C SER A 626 3.28 30.96 5.59
N ASP A 627 2.91 31.25 6.82
CA ASP A 627 3.72 32.12 7.66
C ASP A 627 5.05 31.43 8.02
N VAL A 628 6.05 32.21 8.46
CA VAL A 628 7.41 31.69 8.72
C VAL A 628 7.46 30.92 10.03
N PHE A 629 7.72 29.62 9.97
CA PHE A 629 7.96 28.77 11.13
C PHE A 629 9.46 28.74 11.46
N THR A 630 9.87 29.18 12.65
CA THR A 630 11.27 29.17 13.08
C THR A 630 11.49 28.14 14.19
N THR A 631 12.52 27.30 14.06
CA THR A 631 12.90 26.30 15.07
C THR A 631 14.39 25.95 14.98
N SER A 632 14.94 25.34 16.03
CA SER A 632 16.32 24.82 16.04
C SER A 632 16.32 23.30 16.14
N THR A 633 17.34 22.68 15.54
CA THR A 633 17.91 21.38 15.96
C THR A 633 18.15 21.33 17.47
N THR A 634 18.36 20.14 18.02
CA THR A 634 18.88 20.06 19.40
C THR A 634 20.26 20.73 19.46
N ALA A 635 20.56 21.41 20.57
CA ALA A 635 21.90 21.91 20.81
C ALA A 635 22.88 20.74 21.01
N THR A 636 24.15 20.95 20.69
CA THR A 636 25.22 20.08 21.21
C THR A 636 25.21 20.21 22.73
N ASP A 637 25.13 19.07 23.41
CA ASP A 637 25.21 19.01 24.85
C ASP A 637 26.64 19.31 25.33
N VAL A 638 26.77 20.26 26.25
CA VAL A 638 28.04 20.75 26.80
C VAL A 638 28.04 20.76 28.34
N THR A 639 26.97 20.29 28.97
CA THR A 639 26.90 20.18 30.42
C THR A 639 27.55 18.86 30.83
N ALA A 640 28.47 18.89 31.77
CA ALA A 640 28.99 17.66 32.38
C ALA A 640 28.00 17.13 33.43
N PRO A 641 27.80 15.79 33.52
CA PRO A 641 26.92 15.18 34.50
C PRO A 641 27.14 15.70 35.92
N SER A 642 26.09 15.57 36.74
CA SER A 642 26.24 15.75 38.18
C SER A 642 27.36 14.85 38.73
N ARG A 643 28.07 15.32 39.77
CA ARG A 643 29.28 14.63 40.26
C ARG A 643 28.90 13.27 40.89
N PRO A 644 29.60 12.15 40.57
CA PRO A 644 29.48 10.91 41.33
C PRO A 644 29.69 11.19 42.82
N SER A 645 28.66 10.88 43.61
CA SER A 645 28.58 11.21 45.03
C SER A 645 28.56 9.95 45.89
N TYR A 646 28.71 10.10 47.20
CA TYR A 646 28.75 8.97 48.15
C TYR A 646 29.75 7.86 47.76
N LEU A 647 30.95 8.24 47.29
CA LEU A 647 32.02 7.28 46.99
C LEU A 647 32.46 6.54 48.27
N GLU A 648 32.26 5.23 48.29
CA GLU A 648 32.71 4.33 49.36
C GLU A 648 33.48 3.13 48.79
N GLY A 649 34.49 2.64 49.54
CA GLY A 649 35.32 1.52 49.13
C GLY A 649 35.41 0.43 50.20
N LYS A 650 34.91 -0.76 49.90
CA LYS A 650 35.10 -1.96 50.73
C LYS A 650 36.36 -2.70 50.27
N ARG A 651 37.47 -2.47 50.98
CA ARG A 651 38.77 -3.12 50.73
C ARG A 651 38.82 -4.55 51.28
N ALA A 652 39.40 -5.46 50.50
CA ALA A 652 39.86 -6.80 50.88
C ALA A 652 41.41 -6.88 50.75
N ALA A 653 41.99 -8.08 50.76
CA ALA A 653 43.44 -8.28 50.75
C ALA A 653 44.13 -7.73 49.49
N ASP A 654 43.51 -7.95 48.32
CA ASP A 654 44.04 -7.74 46.96
C ASP A 654 43.13 -6.85 46.09
N SER A 655 42.05 -6.30 46.68
CA SER A 655 40.94 -5.75 45.91
C SER A 655 40.14 -4.70 46.69
N VAL A 656 39.39 -3.86 45.99
CA VAL A 656 38.47 -2.86 46.53
C VAL A 656 37.18 -2.87 45.71
N VAL A 657 36.05 -3.18 46.36
CA VAL A 657 34.73 -2.92 45.78
C VAL A 657 34.38 -1.45 46.03
N LEU A 658 34.41 -0.64 44.99
CA LEU A 658 34.03 0.77 45.01
C LEU A 658 32.55 0.90 44.65
N LYS A 659 31.81 1.75 45.37
CA LYS A 659 30.42 2.12 45.09
C LYS A 659 30.23 3.63 45.11
N TRP A 660 29.19 4.10 44.43
CA TRP A 660 28.77 5.49 44.41
C TRP A 660 27.25 5.60 44.24
N ALA A 661 26.71 6.80 44.44
CA ALA A 661 25.38 7.18 43.97
C ALA A 661 25.48 7.67 42.52
N GLY A 662 24.47 7.33 41.72
CA GLY A 662 24.42 7.63 40.29
C GLY A 662 24.39 9.14 39.99
N SER A 663 25.04 9.50 38.90
CA SER A 663 25.00 10.84 38.30
C SER A 663 23.77 10.97 37.40
N THR A 664 23.00 12.03 37.61
CA THR A 664 22.00 12.53 36.64
C THR A 664 22.62 13.52 35.67
N ASP A 665 22.03 13.61 34.49
CA ASP A 665 22.27 14.59 33.42
C ASP A 665 21.16 15.65 33.41
N ASP A 666 21.38 16.81 32.77
CA ASP A 666 20.33 17.81 32.51
C ASP A 666 19.59 17.60 31.17
N ASN A 667 20.13 16.76 30.29
CA ASN A 667 19.53 16.38 29.01
C ASN A 667 18.61 15.13 29.16
N PRO A 668 17.26 15.26 29.05
CA PRO A 668 16.34 14.17 29.37
C PRO A 668 16.46 12.97 28.43
N GLY A 669 16.90 11.83 28.98
CA GLY A 669 17.12 10.58 28.23
C GLY A 669 18.58 10.32 27.83
N SER A 670 19.49 11.25 28.11
CA SER A 670 20.94 11.00 28.05
C SER A 670 21.35 9.92 29.05
N THR A 671 22.25 9.02 28.66
CA THR A 671 22.74 7.93 29.51
C THR A 671 24.12 8.29 30.08
N VAL A 672 24.26 8.15 31.41
CA VAL A 672 25.52 8.42 32.10
C VAL A 672 26.25 7.12 32.42
N SER A 673 27.49 7.03 31.95
CA SER A 673 28.45 5.95 32.20
C SER A 673 29.58 6.41 33.12
N TYR A 674 30.39 5.48 33.63
CA TYR A 674 31.46 5.79 34.57
C TYR A 674 32.79 5.11 34.22
N ASP A 675 33.88 5.88 34.23
CA ASP A 675 35.25 5.37 34.15
C ASP A 675 35.96 5.52 35.51
N VAL A 676 36.73 4.51 35.92
CA VAL A 676 37.37 4.43 37.24
C VAL A 676 38.89 4.48 37.08
N PHE A 677 39.55 5.36 37.83
CA PHE A 677 41.00 5.59 37.71
C PHE A 677 41.73 5.48 39.06
N THR A 678 43.00 5.11 38.99
CA THR A 678 44.01 5.30 40.04
C THR A 678 45.12 6.20 39.49
N GLY A 679 45.41 7.32 40.16
CA GLY A 679 46.16 8.39 39.52
C GLY A 679 45.50 8.77 38.19
N ASP A 680 46.26 8.72 37.10
CA ASP A 680 45.75 8.93 35.73
C ASP A 680 45.61 7.64 34.91
N THR A 681 45.80 6.47 35.52
CA THR A 681 45.58 5.16 34.89
C THR A 681 44.11 4.74 35.04
N GLN A 682 43.41 4.54 33.92
CA GLN A 682 42.07 3.96 33.88
C GLN A 682 42.12 2.46 34.19
N LEU A 683 41.15 1.96 34.96
CA LEU A 683 41.11 0.60 35.51
C LEU A 683 40.05 -0.29 34.86
N ASN A 684 38.96 0.29 34.38
CA ASN A 684 37.95 -0.39 33.56
C ASN A 684 38.32 -0.28 32.07
N ARG A 685 38.05 -1.34 31.29
CA ARG A 685 38.18 -1.29 29.81
C ARG A 685 36.90 -0.79 29.15
N GLU A 686 35.77 -1.36 29.57
CA GLU A 686 34.44 -0.92 29.14
C GLU A 686 33.87 0.09 30.16
N PRO A 687 33.13 1.12 29.72
CA PRO A 687 32.46 2.06 30.63
C PRO A 687 31.48 1.34 31.55
N VAL A 688 31.50 1.66 32.84
CA VAL A 688 30.59 1.07 33.83
C VAL A 688 29.23 1.74 33.71
N THR A 689 28.16 0.96 33.56
CA THR A 689 26.76 1.47 33.47
C THR A 689 26.01 1.40 34.81
N GLY A 690 26.47 0.56 35.74
CA GLY A 690 26.00 0.55 37.13
C GLY A 690 26.80 1.50 38.05
N THR A 691 26.45 1.55 39.34
CA THR A 691 27.10 2.44 40.32
C THR A 691 28.10 1.74 41.24
N SER A 692 28.75 0.69 40.75
CA SER A 692 29.81 -0.02 41.48
C SER A 692 30.82 -0.69 40.54
N PHE A 693 32.08 -0.76 40.98
CA PHE A 693 33.18 -1.41 40.25
C PHE A 693 34.16 -2.07 41.23
N THR A 694 34.72 -3.23 40.87
CA THR A 694 35.71 -3.93 41.71
C THR A 694 37.09 -3.78 41.12
N VAL A 695 37.97 -3.05 41.82
CA VAL A 695 39.39 -2.97 41.50
C VAL A 695 40.08 -4.21 42.09
N THR A 696 40.88 -4.92 41.28
CA THR A 696 41.56 -6.18 41.65
C THR A 696 43.08 -6.09 41.41
N ASN A 697 43.82 -7.17 41.73
CA ASN A 697 45.28 -7.27 41.56
C ASN A 697 46.09 -6.20 42.32
N LEU A 698 45.55 -5.71 43.43
CA LEU A 698 46.19 -4.70 44.27
C LEU A 698 47.22 -5.35 45.19
N GLN A 699 48.38 -4.71 45.34
CA GLN A 699 49.36 -5.14 46.33
C GLN A 699 48.80 -4.94 47.77
N PRO A 700 48.92 -5.93 48.67
CA PRO A 700 48.43 -5.83 50.04
C PRO A 700 48.94 -4.58 50.76
N GLN A 701 48.06 -3.97 51.57
CA GLN A 701 48.32 -2.76 52.37
C GLN A 701 48.83 -1.51 51.61
N THR A 702 48.82 -1.50 50.27
CA THR A 702 49.21 -0.31 49.49
C THR A 702 48.14 0.79 49.54
N GLU A 703 48.52 2.04 49.81
CA GLU A 703 47.62 3.20 49.71
C GLU A 703 47.27 3.46 48.24
N ILE A 704 45.98 3.61 47.95
CA ILE A 704 45.47 3.89 46.61
C ILE A 704 44.40 4.97 46.71
N SER A 705 44.53 6.00 45.88
CA SER A 705 43.51 7.04 45.70
C SER A 705 42.75 6.80 44.40
N LEU A 706 41.44 6.57 44.51
CA LEU A 706 40.55 6.26 43.39
C LEU A 706 39.69 7.47 43.01
N ARG A 707 39.42 7.67 41.72
CA ARG A 707 38.37 8.58 41.22
C ARG A 707 37.41 7.83 40.30
N VAL A 708 36.16 8.26 40.29
CA VAL A 708 35.12 7.84 39.33
C VAL A 708 34.79 9.06 38.46
N VAL A 709 34.78 8.90 37.15
CA VAL A 709 34.47 9.95 36.19
C VAL A 709 33.13 9.60 35.54
N ALA A 710 32.08 10.36 35.86
CA ALA A 710 30.83 10.28 35.09
C ALA A 710 31.05 10.85 33.69
N LYS A 711 30.39 10.26 32.70
CA LYS A 711 30.42 10.66 31.29
C LYS A 711 29.05 10.47 30.65
N ASP A 712 28.51 11.53 30.07
CA ASP A 712 27.24 11.50 29.32
C ASP A 712 27.39 10.93 27.90
N SER A 713 26.29 10.96 27.14
CA SER A 713 26.20 10.47 25.77
C SER A 713 26.86 11.38 24.71
N ALA A 714 27.12 12.65 25.00
CA ALA A 714 27.85 13.59 24.15
C ALA A 714 29.37 13.62 24.42
N GLY A 715 29.79 13.12 25.59
CA GLY A 715 31.17 12.96 26.02
C GLY A 715 31.67 13.98 27.04
N ASN A 716 30.83 14.84 27.62
CA ASN A 716 31.26 15.71 28.72
C ASN A 716 31.49 14.86 29.99
N THR A 717 32.33 15.33 30.92
CA THR A 717 32.81 14.49 32.03
C THR A 717 32.87 15.18 33.38
N ARG A 718 32.54 14.43 34.44
CA ARG A 718 32.64 14.90 35.83
C ARG A 718 33.31 13.89 36.75
N SER A 719 34.53 14.21 37.16
CA SER A 719 35.26 13.47 38.20
C SER A 719 34.61 13.63 39.58
N SER A 720 34.56 12.53 40.35
CA SER A 720 34.30 12.49 41.78
C SER A 720 35.34 13.30 42.59
N TYR A 721 35.17 13.36 43.91
CA TYR A 721 36.32 13.60 44.80
C TYR A 721 37.21 12.35 44.86
N LEU A 722 38.47 12.49 45.26
CA LEU A 722 39.39 11.36 45.40
C LEU A 722 39.02 10.55 46.64
N TYR A 723 38.74 9.26 46.48
CA TYR A 723 38.54 8.34 47.60
C TYR A 723 39.87 7.69 47.98
N ASP A 724 40.35 8.00 49.18
CA ASP A 724 41.54 7.37 49.76
C ASP A 724 41.15 6.06 50.46
N THR A 725 41.63 4.95 49.91
CA THR A 725 41.34 3.59 50.39
C THR A 725 42.04 3.20 51.70
N SER A 726 42.96 4.02 52.21
CA SER A 726 43.64 3.82 53.50
C SER A 726 42.89 4.54 54.64
N THR A 727 42.62 5.85 54.49
CA THR A 727 41.91 6.65 55.49
C THR A 727 40.39 6.50 55.41
N LYS A 728 39.87 5.88 54.34
CA LYS A 728 38.43 5.75 53.99
C LYS A 728 37.72 7.09 53.84
N LYS A 729 38.45 8.18 53.54
CA LYS A 729 37.92 9.54 53.42
C LYS A 729 37.98 10.04 51.99
N LEU A 730 37.05 10.94 51.67
CA LEU A 730 37.13 11.75 50.46
C LEU A 730 38.16 12.87 50.68
N LYS A 731 39.24 12.86 49.91
CA LYS A 731 40.18 13.97 49.80
C LYS A 731 39.59 14.98 48.81
N VAL A 732 39.02 16.06 49.34
CA VAL A 732 38.75 17.28 48.55
C VAL A 732 40.10 17.91 48.21
N LYS A 733 40.25 18.38 46.98
CA LYS A 733 41.44 19.06 46.45
C LYS A 733 41.00 20.35 45.77
#